data_AF-A0A1G6CPX1-F1
#
_entry.id   AF-A0A1G6CPX1-F1
#
_cell.length_a   1.000
_cell.length_b   1.000
_cell.length_c   1.000
_cell.angle_alpha   90.00
_cell.angle_beta   90.00
_cell.angle_gamma   90.00
#
_symmetry.space_group_name_H-M   'P 1'
#
loop_
_entity.id
_entity.type
_entity.pdbx_description
1 polymer ?
#
loop_
_entity_poly.entity_id
_entity_poly.type
_entity_poly.pdbx_seq_one_letter_code
_entity_poly.pdbx_strand_id
1 'polypeptide(L)'
;MMRKIPKLNKVLALVLVLVLFASASVGVYADESDGQPAATESVDNANDDGTDSGDEGGTEDGTSAGDASVQNAETNSGNQQLDNAEPTPGGDALKKDDSEQPKGTEDDKTITDPETPTAGPDEESKSDGKEDEKDKAEDGKSDDVDRDKDKDKDDKDKDAEEEHPTKYESNDNGTHKVLEWDEEKGEYVVKVEDEECQYDEDGVCSKCKHVDESKKTKKDETSEEKKEITKTAEFNGFTIEATYPKTAFDEEEDKLEFYVGEVNESVVEALEKQFENQDEVTDPILTAFEIEFRNKDGKVNPKEKVKISIKTFDYIPKNVIHVEGEDYKTINFSIEKFDDEKYGITFESATFSPFIVMGYDDGTKMDDVNSDGILYGSTEKDTKRSPYGFAYTNESHLSKNYYINQIEKDYAALKLTHCNTSGKYADIAPGSNSYFVYENEKITLNLFAPENYYIQSVALKNGETIYSDDGARLTELKDKEITLKKFGVHKQVNEIVINLQVIPIEKDGSETTIASGATLINYKDSQTGTVNYLKAFGDTFYFNHGNETGSNKCNYGKVYQGLASNTYDIDTNTFKLASGNTTPLFPDSDEPTYVMNGGYHPNVGVSFFKDKDGYWTIDSASTRYAIVKEDDQEVLKPVDGEKSFRPFGDDNHFAMALPIKFSVSNGGKNEDGKDTIFKFSGDDDVFVYIDGKLVLDIGGIHDAMKGQINFATGEILIQGDHDSVLTSSVNGSCYAKKGIEDTNLYSVFDKSKFFDKEHDLTVIYFERGASRSNCRISFNFNKTEEVNVEYEGFKNKADGKTKLEGAKFALYEDEACKNPAMIGTSPAEAVSDADGTIKFAGLSAGVLKTNKHQTSKTYYMKEVQAPTGYVTPENAIWKLVAKAERIDGKVEHTSVLTAVTDEAKELSIGDDEKVTAIKNENAKPGKLKITKKLDSYYKTGGTATFVFEVYYKVGNDEFSNVYPLDFTNPGTKSTEEIEIPAGAEVTITEIYDGATYKLTKIDAGTGSVDLEKKLAKVTIKSEETSQVKFENDYNGKDIFQSISITNVFEKVQQVVDGIRYKFKEAIRGGVQ
;
A
#
# COMPACT_ATOMS: atom_id res chain seq x y z
N MET A 1 -11.03 62.91 10.76
CA MET A 1 -12.36 63.58 10.76
C MET A 1 -13.44 62.54 10.97
N MET A 2 -14.42 62.75 11.85
CA MET A 2 -15.60 61.89 11.95
C MET A 2 -16.85 62.74 12.24
N ARG A 3 -17.95 62.51 11.51
CA ARG A 3 -19.29 63.02 11.83
C ARG A 3 -20.32 61.92 11.60
N LYS A 4 -21.15 61.67 12.61
CA LYS A 4 -22.12 60.56 12.66
C LYS A 4 -23.26 60.79 11.65
N ILE A 5 -23.68 59.75 10.93
CA ILE A 5 -24.85 59.77 10.04
C ILE A 5 -26.02 59.04 10.73
N PRO A 6 -27.05 59.74 11.24
CA PRO A 6 -28.09 59.14 12.08
C PRO A 6 -29.15 58.30 11.33
N LYS A 7 -28.88 57.91 10.07
CA LYS A 7 -29.77 57.05 9.27
C LYS A 7 -29.46 55.56 9.42
N LEU A 8 -28.22 55.18 9.74
CA LEU A 8 -27.78 53.79 9.73
C LEU A 8 -28.52 52.93 10.77
N ASN A 9 -28.67 53.42 12.01
CA ASN A 9 -29.37 52.70 13.09
C ASN A 9 -30.85 52.40 12.77
N LYS A 10 -31.50 53.19 11.90
CA LYS A 10 -32.89 52.91 11.47
C LYS A 10 -32.98 51.82 10.42
N VAL A 11 -31.94 51.64 9.60
CA VAL A 11 -31.84 50.51 8.66
C VAL A 11 -31.49 49.24 9.44
N LEU A 12 -30.53 49.31 10.37
CA LEU A 12 -30.12 48.17 11.19
C LEU A 12 -31.27 47.63 12.05
N ALA A 13 -32.08 48.51 12.64
CA ALA A 13 -33.29 48.11 13.38
C ALA A 13 -34.36 47.46 12.49
N LEU A 14 -34.54 47.93 11.25
CA LEU A 14 -35.47 47.34 10.29
C LEU A 14 -35.02 45.92 9.89
N VAL A 15 -33.72 45.72 9.66
CA VAL A 15 -33.13 44.41 9.36
C VAL A 15 -33.27 43.46 10.55
N LEU A 16 -33.02 43.91 11.79
CA LEU A 16 -33.20 43.07 12.98
C LEU A 16 -34.66 42.58 13.14
N VAL A 17 -35.64 43.45 12.88
CA VAL A 17 -37.07 43.10 12.93
C VAL A 17 -37.43 42.11 11.83
N LEU A 18 -36.89 42.24 10.62
CA LEU A 18 -37.10 41.27 9.54
C LEU A 18 -36.49 39.89 9.85
N VAL A 19 -35.29 39.84 10.45
CA VAL A 19 -34.65 38.58 10.87
C VAL A 19 -35.48 37.89 11.97
N LEU A 20 -35.97 38.65 12.97
CA LEU A 20 -36.81 38.09 14.05
C LEU A 20 -38.19 37.62 13.57
N PHE A 21 -38.74 38.19 12.48
CA PHE A 21 -39.97 37.69 11.86
C PHE A 21 -39.74 36.42 11.02
N ALA A 22 -38.53 36.16 10.54
CA ALA A 22 -38.19 34.97 9.75
C ALA A 22 -37.91 33.72 10.61
N SER A 23 -37.67 33.87 11.91
CA SER A 23 -37.24 32.79 12.82
C SER A 23 -38.36 32.19 13.69
N ALA A 24 -39.63 32.51 13.43
CA ALA A 24 -40.77 32.04 14.23
C ALA A 24 -41.49 30.84 13.59
N SER A 25 -41.03 29.61 13.91
CA SER A 25 -41.73 28.38 13.53
C SER A 25 -42.96 28.15 14.41
N VAL A 26 -44.16 28.27 13.81
CA VAL A 26 -45.43 28.00 14.50
C VAL A 26 -45.95 26.61 14.14
N GLY A 27 -45.69 25.64 15.01
CA GLY A 27 -46.45 24.40 15.03
C GLY A 27 -47.85 24.65 15.62
N VAL A 28 -48.89 24.16 14.96
CA VAL A 28 -50.28 24.25 15.46
C VAL A 28 -50.76 22.87 15.88
N TYR A 29 -51.09 22.74 17.17
CA TYR A 29 -52.02 21.75 17.68
C TYR A 29 -53.06 22.49 18.52
N ALA A 30 -54.29 21.99 18.53
CA ALA A 30 -55.38 22.56 19.31
C ALA A 30 -56.07 21.45 20.10
N ASP A 31 -56.47 21.74 21.34
CA ASP A 31 -57.69 21.21 21.92
C ASP A 31 -58.23 22.14 23.03
N GLU A 32 -59.43 21.84 23.53
CA GLU A 32 -60.32 22.76 24.28
C GLU A 32 -60.07 22.86 25.80
N SER A 33 -60.45 23.98 26.43
CA SER A 33 -61.53 24.09 27.44
C SER A 33 -61.42 25.25 28.47
N ASP A 34 -62.57 25.60 29.04
CA ASP A 34 -62.96 26.76 29.88
C ASP A 34 -62.04 27.26 31.03
N GLY A 35 -62.11 28.58 31.33
CA GLY A 35 -61.71 29.13 32.64
C GLY A 35 -61.47 30.65 32.77
N GLN A 36 -62.43 31.41 33.30
CA GLN A 36 -62.30 32.81 33.78
C GLN A 36 -62.40 32.87 35.33
N PRO A 37 -62.07 33.99 36.02
CA PRO A 37 -60.89 34.88 35.90
C PRO A 37 -60.35 35.39 37.28
N ALA A 38 -59.13 35.97 37.35
CA ALA A 38 -58.63 36.96 38.34
C ALA A 38 -57.15 37.30 38.01
N ALA A 39 -56.66 38.55 37.90
CA ALA A 39 -56.59 39.66 38.87
C ALA A 39 -55.52 39.44 39.97
N THR A 40 -54.66 40.41 40.35
CA THR A 40 -54.28 41.75 39.81
C THR A 40 -52.97 42.19 40.50
N GLU A 41 -52.40 43.33 40.07
CA GLU A 41 -51.33 44.10 40.76
C GLU A 41 -49.90 43.52 40.77
N SER A 42 -48.84 44.31 41.00
CA SER A 42 -48.25 45.39 40.17
C SER A 42 -47.11 46.10 40.92
N VAL A 43 -46.35 46.95 40.23
CA VAL A 43 -45.53 48.05 40.80
C VAL A 43 -44.19 47.67 41.46
N ASP A 44 -43.18 47.61 40.59
CA ASP A 44 -42.03 48.54 40.52
C ASP A 44 -40.85 48.56 41.54
N ASN A 45 -39.70 48.89 40.93
CA ASN A 45 -38.59 49.75 41.41
C ASN A 45 -37.63 49.23 42.50
N ALA A 46 -36.31 49.39 42.40
CA ALA A 46 -35.42 50.05 41.44
C ALA A 46 -34.01 50.10 42.06
N ASN A 47 -32.97 50.18 41.21
CA ASN A 47 -31.68 50.86 41.47
C ASN A 47 -30.75 50.30 42.60
N ASP A 48 -29.43 50.48 42.57
CA ASP A 48 -28.56 51.13 41.56
C ASP A 48 -27.14 50.54 41.51
N ASP A 49 -26.32 51.07 40.59
CA ASP A 49 -24.85 51.10 40.47
C ASP A 49 -23.97 50.60 41.65
N GLY A 50 -22.80 50.01 41.31
CA GLY A 50 -21.72 49.80 42.29
C GLY A 50 -20.50 48.99 41.82
N THR A 51 -19.75 49.46 40.82
CA THR A 51 -18.46 48.84 40.42
C THR A 51 -17.32 49.10 41.42
N ASP A 52 -16.47 48.10 41.69
CA ASP A 52 -15.01 48.26 41.61
C ASP A 52 -14.28 46.89 41.43
N SER A 53 -12.95 46.97 41.35
CA SER A 53 -11.94 45.99 40.95
C SER A 53 -11.18 45.37 42.14
N GLY A 54 -10.31 44.38 41.89
CA GLY A 54 -9.35 43.87 42.88
C GLY A 54 -8.81 42.47 42.55
N ASP A 55 -7.50 42.35 42.30
CA ASP A 55 -6.80 41.15 41.81
C ASP A 55 -6.03 40.39 42.92
N GLU A 56 -5.42 39.25 42.56
CA GLU A 56 -4.34 38.48 43.21
C GLU A 56 -4.59 37.68 44.53
N GLY A 57 -4.32 36.36 44.48
CA GLY A 57 -3.19 35.78 45.26
C GLY A 57 -3.42 34.74 46.40
N GLY A 58 -3.35 33.44 46.08
CA GLY A 58 -2.89 32.33 46.98
C GLY A 58 -3.74 31.95 48.23
N THR A 59 -3.52 30.82 48.94
CA THR A 59 -2.72 29.60 48.68
C THR A 59 -3.12 28.48 49.68
N GLU A 60 -2.97 27.21 49.26
CA GLU A 60 -2.76 25.98 50.08
C GLU A 60 -3.86 25.38 51.02
N ASP A 61 -3.99 24.03 50.89
CA ASP A 61 -4.36 22.96 51.85
C ASP A 61 -5.64 22.95 52.70
N GLY A 62 -6.30 21.77 52.75
CA GLY A 62 -7.49 21.51 53.58
C GLY A 62 -8.19 20.17 53.33
N THR A 63 -7.49 19.05 53.49
CA THR A 63 -7.91 17.67 53.16
C THR A 63 -9.23 17.14 53.77
N SER A 64 -9.77 16.10 53.10
CA SER A 64 -10.44 14.92 53.68
C SER A 64 -11.97 14.88 53.89
N ALA A 65 -12.63 14.32 52.87
CA ALA A 65 -13.56 13.17 52.94
C ALA A 65 -14.83 13.22 53.82
N GLY A 66 -15.95 12.85 53.19
CA GLY A 66 -17.16 12.39 53.88
C GLY A 66 -18.44 12.59 53.08
N ASP A 67 -18.83 11.59 52.27
CA ASP A 67 -20.04 10.83 52.64
C ASP A 67 -20.07 9.42 52.02
N ALA A 68 -20.89 8.54 52.61
CA ALA A 68 -21.19 7.19 52.13
C ALA A 68 -22.56 6.73 52.68
N SER A 69 -23.09 5.64 52.11
CA SER A 69 -24.47 5.12 52.29
C SER A 69 -25.54 5.95 51.53
N VAL A 70 -26.36 5.43 50.62
CA VAL A 70 -27.11 4.15 50.46
C VAL A 70 -28.55 4.24 51.00
N GLN A 71 -29.51 4.25 50.07
CA GLN A 71 -30.75 3.43 50.06
C GLN A 71 -31.56 3.69 48.77
N ASN A 72 -32.51 2.86 48.31
CA ASN A 72 -32.55 1.40 48.07
C ASN A 72 -33.89 1.05 47.36
N ALA A 73 -33.87 0.34 46.21
CA ALA A 73 -35.01 -0.40 45.59
C ALA A 73 -34.48 -1.16 44.34
N GLU A 74 -34.33 -2.48 44.33
CA GLU A 74 -35.35 -3.50 43.90
C GLU A 74 -35.72 -3.44 42.40
N THR A 75 -35.75 -4.51 41.58
CA THR A 75 -35.23 -5.90 41.58
C THR A 75 -35.29 -6.40 40.11
N ASN A 76 -34.19 -6.84 39.46
CA ASN A 76 -33.55 -8.17 39.47
C ASN A 76 -34.20 -9.30 38.61
N SER A 77 -33.43 -9.80 37.62
CA SER A 77 -33.50 -11.12 36.94
C SER A 77 -34.59 -11.43 35.89
N GLY A 78 -34.26 -12.30 34.92
CA GLY A 78 -35.24 -13.03 34.09
C GLY A 78 -34.89 -13.27 32.62
N ASN A 79 -34.01 -14.23 32.30
CA ASN A 79 -33.70 -14.65 30.92
C ASN A 79 -34.69 -15.73 30.40
N GLN A 80 -35.24 -15.62 29.18
CA GLN A 80 -35.68 -16.78 28.38
C GLN A 80 -35.95 -16.51 26.88
N GLN A 81 -36.13 -17.59 26.13
CA GLN A 81 -36.05 -17.75 24.67
C GLN A 81 -37.31 -18.49 24.15
N LEU A 82 -37.62 -18.44 22.84
CA LEU A 82 -37.99 -19.58 21.94
C LEU A 82 -38.98 -19.23 20.80
N ASP A 83 -38.43 -19.25 19.58
CA ASP A 83 -38.84 -20.04 18.40
C ASP A 83 -40.17 -19.87 17.62
N ASN A 84 -40.05 -20.26 16.33
CA ASN A 84 -41.06 -20.73 15.36
C ASN A 84 -41.89 -19.72 14.54
N ALA A 85 -41.50 -19.55 13.27
CA ALA A 85 -42.27 -20.11 12.13
C ALA A 85 -41.38 -20.27 10.87
N GLU A 86 -41.40 -21.46 10.26
CA GLU A 86 -40.71 -21.81 9.00
C GLU A 86 -41.70 -21.72 7.80
N PRO A 87 -41.27 -21.78 6.51
CA PRO A 87 -40.96 -23.08 5.90
C PRO A 87 -39.87 -23.12 4.80
N THR A 88 -39.11 -24.22 4.77
CA THR A 88 -38.43 -24.73 3.56
C THR A 88 -39.41 -25.54 2.69
N PRO A 89 -39.26 -25.68 1.35
CA PRO A 89 -38.30 -26.63 0.72
C PRO A 89 -37.64 -26.06 -0.57
N GLY A 90 -36.73 -26.74 -1.29
CA GLY A 90 -36.11 -28.06 -1.12
C GLY A 90 -36.09 -28.85 -2.43
N GLY A 91 -34.92 -29.39 -2.82
CA GLY A 91 -34.70 -30.11 -4.10
C GLY A 91 -34.43 -29.18 -5.30
N ASP A 92 -33.88 -29.65 -6.43
CA ASP A 92 -33.32 -30.98 -6.69
C ASP A 92 -32.25 -30.91 -7.81
N ALA A 93 -31.48 -31.98 -8.03
CA ALA A 93 -30.32 -32.00 -8.90
C ALA A 93 -30.65 -32.07 -10.41
N LEU A 94 -30.03 -31.21 -11.23
CA LEU A 94 -29.96 -31.38 -12.69
C LEU A 94 -28.56 -31.14 -13.26
N LYS A 95 -27.95 -32.26 -13.67
CA LYS A 95 -27.12 -32.46 -14.87
C LYS A 95 -26.55 -31.21 -15.57
N LYS A 96 -25.22 -31.14 -15.65
CA LYS A 96 -24.55 -30.83 -16.92
C LYS A 96 -24.28 -32.14 -17.64
N ASP A 97 -25.16 -32.50 -18.57
CA ASP A 97 -24.83 -33.45 -19.62
C ASP A 97 -23.96 -32.75 -20.69
N ASP A 98 -23.38 -33.55 -21.56
CA ASP A 98 -22.46 -33.22 -22.65
C ASP A 98 -22.85 -32.03 -23.55
N SER A 99 -21.83 -31.30 -24.04
CA SER A 99 -21.56 -31.24 -25.50
C SER A 99 -20.23 -30.57 -25.85
N GLU A 100 -19.43 -31.26 -26.67
CA GLU A 100 -18.63 -30.70 -27.77
C GLU A 100 -17.53 -29.66 -27.47
N GLN A 101 -16.28 -30.16 -27.39
CA GLN A 101 -15.24 -29.56 -28.23
C GLN A 101 -15.61 -29.73 -29.72
N PRO A 102 -15.44 -28.71 -30.57
CA PRO A 102 -15.08 -28.94 -31.96
C PRO A 102 -13.64 -29.48 -32.01
N LYS A 103 -13.47 -30.72 -32.47
CA LYS A 103 -12.14 -31.26 -32.82
C LYS A 103 -11.65 -30.72 -34.16
N GLY A 104 -10.33 -30.75 -34.34
CA GLY A 104 -9.60 -30.37 -35.54
C GLY A 104 -8.11 -30.24 -35.19
N THR A 105 -7.26 -31.28 -35.12
CA THR A 105 -7.16 -32.53 -35.91
C THR A 105 -7.13 -32.23 -37.42
N GLU A 106 -6.20 -32.71 -38.25
CA GLU A 106 -5.33 -33.92 -38.28
C GLU A 106 -3.94 -33.52 -38.88
N ASP A 107 -2.96 -34.34 -39.30
CA ASP A 107 -2.65 -35.77 -39.57
C ASP A 107 -1.08 -35.85 -39.52
N ASP A 108 -0.37 -36.95 -39.75
CA ASP A 108 -0.15 -38.17 -38.95
C ASP A 108 1.19 -38.80 -39.47
N LYS A 109 1.50 -40.07 -39.13
CA LYS A 109 2.28 -41.05 -39.95
C LYS A 109 3.82 -41.05 -39.82
N THR A 110 4.51 -42.21 -39.75
CA THR A 110 4.14 -43.66 -39.94
C THR A 110 5.13 -44.55 -39.13
N ILE A 111 4.77 -45.63 -38.40
CA ILE A 111 4.30 -47.02 -38.80
C ILE A 111 5.46 -47.89 -39.38
N THR A 112 5.72 -49.18 -39.08
CA THR A 112 5.20 -50.22 -38.12
C THR A 112 6.18 -51.44 -37.97
N ASP A 113 5.87 -52.32 -36.99
CA ASP A 113 6.16 -53.78 -36.80
C ASP A 113 5.77 -54.70 -38.01
N PRO A 114 5.78 -56.08 -38.01
CA PRO A 114 6.32 -57.13 -37.07
C PRO A 114 7.00 -58.39 -37.75
N GLU A 115 7.41 -59.45 -36.99
CA GLU A 115 7.23 -60.91 -37.36
C GLU A 115 7.54 -61.97 -36.23
N THR A 116 7.45 -63.29 -36.53
CA THR A 116 7.16 -64.47 -35.65
C THR A 116 8.27 -65.60 -35.69
N PRO A 117 8.14 -66.90 -35.23
CA PRO A 117 7.28 -67.60 -34.22
C PRO A 117 7.93 -68.73 -33.31
N THR A 118 7.26 -69.05 -32.18
CA THR A 118 7.05 -70.36 -31.47
C THR A 118 8.10 -71.49 -31.31
N ALA A 119 8.34 -71.92 -30.05
CA ALA A 119 8.09 -73.30 -29.51
C ALA A 119 8.37 -73.34 -27.97
N GLY A 120 7.76 -74.26 -27.20
CA GLY A 120 7.89 -74.37 -25.72
C GLY A 120 8.26 -75.78 -25.23
N PRO A 121 8.08 -76.13 -23.92
CA PRO A 121 7.38 -75.41 -22.82
C PRO A 121 8.33 -75.20 -21.57
N ASP A 122 7.99 -75.13 -20.26
CA ASP A 122 6.75 -75.34 -19.45
C ASP A 122 6.83 -74.65 -18.04
N GLU A 123 5.94 -75.05 -17.09
CA GLU A 123 5.90 -74.95 -15.59
C GLU A 123 7.04 -74.26 -14.79
N GLU A 124 6.87 -73.54 -13.66
CA GLU A 124 5.78 -73.00 -12.78
C GLU A 124 6.49 -72.03 -11.76
N SER A 125 5.94 -71.18 -10.88
CA SER A 125 4.74 -70.35 -10.66
C SER A 125 4.95 -69.54 -9.32
N LYS A 126 4.38 -68.32 -9.15
CA LYS A 126 3.92 -67.64 -7.87
C LYS A 126 4.88 -67.52 -6.62
N SER A 127 4.67 -66.70 -5.57
CA SER A 127 3.82 -65.53 -5.23
C SER A 127 4.30 -64.85 -3.91
N ASP A 128 3.80 -63.64 -3.59
CA ASP A 128 3.58 -62.97 -2.27
C ASP A 128 4.34 -63.37 -0.98
N GLY A 129 4.75 -62.41 -0.13
CA GLY A 129 5.04 -62.74 1.30
C GLY A 129 5.69 -61.68 2.21
N LYS A 130 5.09 -61.49 3.39
CA LYS A 130 5.40 -60.60 4.54
C LYS A 130 6.52 -61.10 5.50
N GLU A 131 7.07 -60.14 6.28
CA GLU A 131 7.32 -60.12 7.76
C GLU A 131 8.18 -61.17 8.53
N ASP A 132 8.95 -60.60 9.48
CA ASP A 132 9.22 -60.99 10.89
C ASP A 132 10.17 -62.14 11.34
N GLU A 133 11.13 -61.70 12.18
CA GLU A 133 11.58 -62.20 13.50
C GLU A 133 12.24 -63.60 13.77
N LYS A 134 13.44 -63.49 14.38
CA LYS A 134 13.93 -64.13 15.65
C LYS A 134 14.64 -65.50 15.71
N ASP A 135 15.38 -65.60 16.83
CA ASP A 135 15.88 -66.76 17.60
C ASP A 135 17.08 -67.60 17.07
N LYS A 136 18.03 -68.11 17.89
CA LYS A 136 18.53 -67.73 19.25
C LYS A 136 19.76 -68.59 19.68
N ALA A 137 20.41 -68.24 20.81
CA ALA A 137 21.21 -69.10 21.72
C ALA A 137 22.61 -69.60 21.21
N GLU A 138 23.64 -69.89 22.04
CA GLU A 138 23.86 -69.83 23.52
C GLU A 138 25.38 -69.85 23.91
N ASP A 139 25.68 -69.60 25.20
CA ASP A 139 26.88 -69.95 26.02
C ASP A 139 28.30 -69.31 25.81
N GLY A 140 28.67 -68.33 26.66
CA GLY A 140 29.83 -68.43 27.59
C GLY A 140 30.87 -67.26 27.68
N LYS A 141 31.27 -66.65 28.83
CA LYS A 141 30.60 -66.38 30.14
C LYS A 141 31.31 -65.35 31.10
N SER A 142 30.61 -64.56 31.96
CA SER A 142 30.83 -64.26 33.43
C SER A 142 30.96 -62.82 34.08
N ASP A 143 31.35 -62.76 35.36
CA ASP A 143 31.61 -61.64 36.32
C ASP A 143 33.01 -60.88 36.13
N ASP A 144 33.98 -60.65 37.09
CA ASP A 144 34.96 -58.71 38.98
C ASP A 144 36.30 -57.74 38.98
N VAL A 145 36.16 -56.51 39.58
CA VAL A 145 37.01 -55.57 40.40
C VAL A 145 38.46 -55.14 39.97
N ASP A 146 38.88 -53.85 39.94
CA ASP A 146 38.97 -52.74 40.96
C ASP A 146 40.09 -52.91 42.02
N ARG A 147 40.64 -51.91 42.74
CA ARG A 147 41.01 -50.50 42.45
C ARG A 147 42.02 -50.00 43.53
N ASP A 148 42.93 -49.09 43.16
CA ASP A 148 43.59 -48.06 44.01
C ASP A 148 44.55 -48.35 45.22
N LYS A 149 45.82 -47.90 45.03
CA LYS A 149 46.58 -46.89 45.83
C LYS A 149 47.59 -47.22 46.98
N ASP A 150 48.84 -46.78 46.70
CA ASP A 150 49.81 -46.02 47.53
C ASP A 150 50.80 -46.65 48.56
N LYS A 151 52.07 -46.73 48.10
CA LYS A 151 53.35 -46.22 48.70
C LYS A 151 54.25 -47.01 49.71
N ASP A 152 55.55 -46.90 49.36
CA ASP A 152 56.81 -46.91 50.17
C ASP A 152 57.44 -48.20 50.76
N LYS A 153 58.31 -48.80 49.91
CA LYS A 153 59.74 -49.18 50.14
C LYS A 153 60.17 -50.41 51.00
N ASP A 154 61.03 -51.20 50.33
CA ASP A 154 62.25 -51.91 50.79
C ASP A 154 62.15 -52.79 52.08
N ASP A 155 62.37 -54.12 52.07
CA ASP A 155 63.60 -54.80 51.61
C ASP A 155 63.52 -56.36 51.79
N LYS A 156 64.08 -57.14 50.84
CA LYS A 156 64.48 -58.59 50.90
C LYS A 156 63.44 -59.74 51.12
N ASP A 157 63.26 -60.52 50.05
CA ASP A 157 63.15 -61.99 49.92
C ASP A 157 62.61 -62.87 51.08
N LYS A 158 61.43 -63.49 50.86
CA LYS A 158 61.21 -64.96 50.94
C LYS A 158 59.83 -65.42 50.50
N ASP A 159 59.83 -66.55 49.78
CA ASP A 159 58.84 -67.63 49.67
C ASP A 159 57.41 -67.35 50.18
N ALA A 160 56.45 -67.25 49.25
CA ALA A 160 55.00 -67.30 49.48
C ALA A 160 54.30 -67.99 48.30
N GLU A 161 53.07 -68.45 48.51
CA GLU A 161 52.29 -69.29 47.58
C GLU A 161 51.64 -68.46 46.45
N GLU A 162 51.49 -69.03 45.24
CA GLU A 162 50.80 -68.38 44.12
C GLU A 162 49.27 -68.49 44.28
N GLU A 163 48.64 -67.50 44.92
CA GLU A 163 47.19 -67.33 44.81
C GLU A 163 46.81 -66.85 43.39
N HIS A 164 45.76 -67.43 42.81
CA HIS A 164 45.30 -67.14 41.45
C HIS A 164 44.03 -66.27 41.48
N PRO A 165 44.13 -64.94 41.37
CA PRO A 165 43.00 -64.04 41.56
C PRO A 165 42.05 -64.04 40.37
N THR A 166 40.77 -63.92 40.70
CA THR A 166 39.64 -63.78 39.78
C THR A 166 39.83 -62.62 38.78
N LYS A 167 39.53 -62.83 37.49
CA LYS A 167 39.72 -61.86 36.39
C LYS A 167 38.39 -61.52 35.71
N TYR A 168 38.20 -60.28 35.27
CA TYR A 168 36.98 -59.77 34.60
C TYR A 168 37.35 -59.24 33.17
N GLU A 169 36.95 -59.92 32.07
CA GLU A 169 37.23 -59.56 30.63
C GLU A 169 35.97 -59.05 29.89
N SER A 170 36.01 -58.10 28.93
CA SER A 170 34.76 -57.51 28.38
C SER A 170 34.07 -58.29 27.24
N ASN A 171 32.75 -58.09 27.10
CA ASN A 171 31.92 -58.54 25.97
C ASN A 171 31.63 -57.46 24.90
N ASP A 172 32.16 -56.25 25.07
CA ASP A 172 31.97 -55.10 24.15
C ASP A 172 30.50 -54.71 23.86
N ASN A 173 29.56 -55.13 24.71
CA ASN A 173 28.11 -54.91 24.59
C ASN A 173 27.49 -54.18 25.81
N GLY A 174 28.29 -53.87 26.84
CA GLY A 174 27.82 -53.41 28.16
C GLY A 174 28.04 -54.39 29.32
N THR A 175 28.61 -55.59 29.08
CA THR A 175 28.91 -56.61 30.10
C THR A 175 30.36 -57.12 30.03
N HIS A 176 30.74 -58.01 30.96
CA HIS A 176 32.06 -58.66 31.01
C HIS A 176 31.99 -60.19 31.27
N LYS A 177 33.13 -60.81 31.67
CA LYS A 177 33.42 -62.24 31.75
C LYS A 177 34.43 -62.60 32.84
N VAL A 178 33.97 -63.20 33.94
CA VAL A 178 34.79 -63.86 34.97
C VAL A 178 35.48 -65.10 34.50
N LEU A 179 36.69 -65.14 34.98
CA LEU A 179 37.64 -66.22 34.91
C LEU A 179 38.11 -66.41 36.36
N GLU A 180 37.59 -67.45 37.02
CA GLU A 180 37.98 -67.89 38.37
C GLU A 180 38.81 -69.18 38.24
N TRP A 181 39.87 -69.35 39.02
CA TRP A 181 40.81 -70.45 38.81
C TRP A 181 40.26 -71.81 39.24
N ASP A 182 40.30 -72.79 38.34
CA ASP A 182 39.92 -74.18 38.62
C ASP A 182 41.17 -75.01 38.89
N GLU A 183 41.42 -75.35 40.16
CA GLU A 183 42.58 -76.16 40.56
C GLU A 183 42.58 -77.59 39.99
N GLU A 184 41.42 -78.15 39.60
CA GLU A 184 41.38 -79.49 38.97
C GLU A 184 41.74 -79.44 37.47
N LYS A 185 41.53 -78.30 36.79
CA LYS A 185 41.88 -78.11 35.37
C LYS A 185 43.20 -77.39 35.13
N GLY A 186 43.65 -76.54 36.06
CA GLY A 186 44.82 -75.69 35.86
C GLY A 186 44.60 -74.57 34.84
N GLU A 187 43.36 -74.08 34.74
CA GLU A 187 42.97 -72.96 33.87
C GLU A 187 41.91 -72.10 34.58
N TYR A 188 41.71 -70.87 34.11
CA TYR A 188 40.59 -70.07 34.58
C TYR A 188 39.29 -70.52 33.90
N VAL A 189 38.26 -70.79 34.69
CA VAL A 189 36.95 -71.24 34.22
C VAL A 189 35.86 -70.22 34.51
N VAL A 190 34.71 -70.48 33.90
CA VAL A 190 33.67 -69.50 33.60
C VAL A 190 32.41 -69.75 34.44
N LYS A 191 31.94 -68.73 35.17
CA LYS A 191 30.96 -68.75 36.28
C LYS A 191 29.53 -68.24 35.94
N VAL A 192 29.28 -66.98 35.53
CA VAL A 192 27.95 -66.29 35.51
C VAL A 192 27.65 -65.37 34.27
N GLU A 193 27.29 -65.94 33.12
CA GLU A 193 27.23 -65.38 31.74
C GLU A 193 27.48 -63.89 31.42
N ASP A 194 26.66 -62.96 31.92
CA ASP A 194 26.64 -61.56 31.49
C ASP A 194 26.40 -60.69 32.73
N GLU A 195 27.45 -60.06 33.27
CA GLU A 195 27.31 -59.09 34.36
C GLU A 195 27.52 -57.64 33.86
N GLU A 196 26.63 -56.73 34.24
CA GLU A 196 26.60 -55.34 33.75
C GLU A 196 27.85 -54.52 34.18
N CYS A 197 28.49 -53.89 33.19
CA CYS A 197 29.64 -53.02 33.40
C CYS A 197 29.30 -51.80 34.27
N GLN A 198 29.99 -51.64 35.39
CA GLN A 198 29.90 -50.45 36.24
C GLN A 198 30.87 -49.37 35.76
N TYR A 199 30.35 -48.40 35.02
CA TYR A 199 31.10 -47.28 34.44
C TYR A 199 31.29 -46.12 35.42
N ASP A 200 32.41 -45.41 35.31
CA ASP A 200 32.67 -44.13 36.00
C ASP A 200 32.45 -42.89 35.11
N GLU A 201 32.78 -41.70 35.62
CA GLU A 201 32.48 -40.40 34.97
C GLU A 201 33.11 -40.26 33.56
N ASP A 202 34.24 -40.95 33.31
CA ASP A 202 34.95 -41.00 32.04
C ASP A 202 34.47 -42.16 31.12
N GLY A 203 33.38 -42.84 31.51
CA GLY A 203 32.80 -43.95 30.75
C GLY A 203 33.64 -45.23 30.78
N VAL A 204 34.52 -45.41 31.79
CA VAL A 204 35.39 -46.59 31.91
C VAL A 204 34.79 -47.59 32.90
N CYS A 205 34.67 -48.86 32.50
CA CYS A 205 34.23 -49.91 33.41
C CYS A 205 35.28 -50.16 34.49
N SER A 206 34.88 -50.04 35.76
CA SER A 206 35.80 -50.16 36.89
C SER A 206 36.38 -51.59 37.05
N LYS A 207 35.69 -52.58 36.50
CA LYS A 207 36.06 -54.00 36.44
C LYS A 207 37.01 -54.24 35.26
N CYS A 208 36.45 -54.58 34.10
CA CYS A 208 37.13 -55.05 32.88
C CYS A 208 37.84 -53.97 32.04
N LYS A 209 37.77 -52.69 32.43
CA LYS A 209 38.40 -51.54 31.75
C LYS A 209 37.90 -51.22 30.33
N HIS A 210 36.83 -51.87 29.86
CA HIS A 210 36.12 -51.47 28.63
C HIS A 210 35.60 -50.02 28.76
N VAL A 211 35.57 -49.28 27.64
CA VAL A 211 35.22 -47.85 27.60
C VAL A 211 34.00 -47.64 26.71
N ASP A 212 32.87 -47.27 27.32
CA ASP A 212 31.66 -46.88 26.60
C ASP A 212 31.60 -45.35 26.50
N GLU A 213 31.94 -44.82 25.32
CA GLU A 213 31.95 -43.38 25.07
C GLU A 213 30.56 -42.73 25.19
N SER A 214 29.47 -43.50 25.12
CA SER A 214 28.10 -42.99 25.30
C SER A 214 27.77 -42.64 26.75
N LYS A 215 28.59 -43.08 27.73
CA LYS A 215 28.38 -42.84 29.17
C LYS A 215 29.17 -41.67 29.75
N LYS A 216 30.09 -41.08 28.97
CA LYS A 216 30.93 -39.94 29.39
C LYS A 216 30.09 -38.73 29.76
N THR A 217 30.00 -38.42 31.06
CA THR A 217 29.28 -37.23 31.54
C THR A 217 30.13 -35.97 31.36
N LYS A 218 29.67 -35.04 30.51
CA LYS A 218 30.33 -33.75 30.34
C LYS A 218 30.34 -32.95 31.65
N LYS A 219 31.54 -32.50 32.04
CA LYS A 219 31.78 -31.52 33.11
C LYS A 219 32.05 -30.16 32.48
N ASP A 220 31.28 -29.14 32.86
CA ASP A 220 31.51 -27.77 32.42
C ASP A 220 32.68 -27.16 33.22
N GLU A 221 33.81 -26.93 32.54
CA GLU A 221 34.87 -26.02 32.99
C GLU A 221 34.98 -24.84 32.01
N THR A 222 35.32 -23.66 32.54
CA THR A 222 35.15 -22.34 31.90
C THR A 222 35.85 -22.20 30.54
N SER A 223 35.07 -21.96 29.48
CA SER A 223 35.49 -22.08 28.08
C SER A 223 35.98 -20.78 27.39
N GLU A 224 36.64 -19.86 28.11
CA GLU A 224 37.19 -18.64 27.49
C GLU A 224 38.52 -18.85 26.73
N GLU A 225 39.32 -19.87 27.09
CA GLU A 225 40.66 -20.10 26.51
C GLU A 225 40.67 -20.96 25.22
N LYS A 226 39.52 -21.50 24.79
CA LYS A 226 39.39 -22.31 23.55
C LYS A 226 38.41 -21.73 22.53
N LYS A 227 38.39 -20.40 22.40
CA LYS A 227 37.74 -19.75 21.26
C LYS A 227 38.71 -19.67 20.09
N GLU A 228 38.45 -20.47 19.06
CA GLU A 228 39.11 -20.35 17.76
C GLU A 228 38.65 -19.07 17.05
N ILE A 229 39.57 -18.39 16.38
CA ILE A 229 39.36 -17.22 15.54
C ILE A 229 39.59 -17.68 14.10
N THR A 230 38.67 -17.32 13.19
CA THR A 230 38.85 -17.52 11.75
C THR A 230 38.93 -16.16 11.07
N LYS A 231 39.99 -15.95 10.28
CA LYS A 231 40.08 -14.86 9.32
C LYS A 231 39.93 -15.43 7.91
N THR A 232 39.31 -14.67 7.01
CA THR A 232 39.04 -15.09 5.63
C THR A 232 39.57 -14.04 4.66
N ALA A 233 40.21 -14.48 3.57
CA ALA A 233 40.63 -13.65 2.46
C ALA A 233 40.26 -14.32 1.13
N GLU A 234 39.94 -13.50 0.13
CA GLU A 234 39.69 -13.94 -1.25
C GLU A 234 40.93 -13.67 -2.10
N PHE A 235 41.44 -14.70 -2.77
CA PHE A 235 42.54 -14.57 -3.73
C PHE A 235 42.20 -15.30 -5.02
N ASN A 236 42.16 -14.58 -6.15
CA ASN A 236 41.84 -15.14 -7.48
C ASN A 236 40.57 -16.01 -7.56
N GLY A 237 39.59 -15.81 -6.67
CA GLY A 237 38.36 -16.62 -6.60
C GLY A 237 38.44 -17.86 -5.70
N PHE A 238 39.56 -18.05 -5.00
CA PHE A 238 39.71 -19.02 -3.91
C PHE A 238 39.46 -18.33 -2.56
N THR A 239 38.48 -18.84 -1.80
CA THR A 239 38.30 -18.48 -0.40
C THR A 239 39.37 -19.18 0.45
N ILE A 240 40.24 -18.39 1.09
CA ILE A 240 41.29 -18.86 1.99
C ILE A 240 40.93 -18.46 3.42
N GLU A 241 40.70 -19.47 4.26
CA GLU A 241 40.40 -19.31 5.69
C GLU A 241 41.61 -19.71 6.53
N ALA A 242 41.99 -18.86 7.48
CA ALA A 242 42.99 -19.14 8.50
C ALA A 242 42.33 -19.21 9.88
N THR A 243 42.27 -20.41 10.44
CA THR A 243 41.71 -20.70 11.77
C THR A 243 42.83 -20.94 12.78
N TYR A 244 42.75 -20.27 13.93
CA TYR A 244 43.79 -20.34 14.97
C TYR A 244 43.20 -20.10 16.37
N PRO A 245 43.80 -20.67 17.44
CA PRO A 245 43.41 -20.33 18.81
C PRO A 245 43.79 -18.88 19.13
N LYS A 246 43.05 -18.22 20.02
CA LYS A 246 43.35 -16.84 20.46
C LYS A 246 44.78 -16.66 21.02
N THR A 247 45.44 -17.73 21.48
CA THR A 247 46.83 -17.73 21.97
C THR A 247 47.90 -17.62 20.88
N ALA A 248 47.55 -17.82 19.60
CA ALA A 248 48.52 -17.82 18.50
C ALA A 248 49.16 -16.44 18.22
N PHE A 249 48.56 -15.34 18.70
CA PHE A 249 49.03 -13.96 18.52
C PHE A 249 48.93 -13.19 19.85
N ASP A 250 49.70 -12.10 20.01
CA ASP A 250 49.59 -11.22 21.20
C ASP A 250 48.60 -10.06 20.97
N GLU A 251 48.21 -9.84 19.71
CA GLU A 251 47.31 -8.80 19.24
C GLU A 251 45.84 -9.12 19.53
N GLU A 252 45.06 -8.08 19.80
CA GLU A 252 43.60 -8.19 19.82
C GLU A 252 43.06 -8.38 18.39
N GLU A 253 41.95 -9.11 18.26
CA GLU A 253 41.40 -9.58 16.97
C GLU A 253 41.08 -8.44 15.99
N ASP A 254 40.77 -7.25 16.49
CA ASP A 254 40.49 -6.03 15.73
C ASP A 254 41.74 -5.33 15.17
N LYS A 255 42.95 -5.75 15.59
CA LYS A 255 44.24 -5.14 15.25
C LYS A 255 45.15 -6.06 14.44
N LEU A 256 44.69 -7.27 14.13
CA LEU A 256 45.39 -8.27 13.34
C LEU A 256 44.67 -8.48 12.00
N GLU A 257 45.29 -7.99 10.94
CA GLU A 257 44.86 -8.18 9.56
C GLU A 257 45.39 -9.50 8.99
N PHE A 258 44.58 -10.16 8.18
CA PHE A 258 44.95 -11.34 7.40
C PHE A 258 44.97 -10.95 5.93
N TYR A 259 46.11 -11.15 5.27
CA TYR A 259 46.35 -10.73 3.90
C TYR A 259 46.78 -11.93 3.06
N VAL A 260 46.26 -12.01 1.84
CA VAL A 260 46.79 -12.89 0.79
C VAL A 260 47.07 -12.03 -0.45
N GLY A 261 48.23 -12.22 -1.05
CA GLY A 261 48.71 -11.41 -2.17
C GLY A 261 49.44 -12.20 -3.26
N GLU A 262 49.69 -11.52 -4.38
CA GLU A 262 50.48 -12.07 -5.49
C GLU A 262 51.94 -12.26 -5.06
N VAL A 263 52.52 -13.42 -5.38
CA VAL A 263 53.97 -13.66 -5.24
C VAL A 263 54.71 -12.90 -6.34
N ASN A 264 55.90 -12.36 -6.02
CA ASN A 264 56.73 -11.68 -7.00
C ASN A 264 57.04 -12.56 -8.21
N GLU A 265 56.87 -12.01 -9.43
CA GLU A 265 57.09 -12.68 -10.71
C GLU A 265 58.45 -13.40 -10.78
N SER A 266 59.53 -12.77 -10.29
CA SER A 266 60.87 -13.36 -10.31
C SER A 266 61.07 -14.54 -9.34
N VAL A 267 60.20 -14.66 -8.31
CA VAL A 267 60.17 -15.80 -7.39
C VAL A 267 59.40 -16.96 -8.01
N VAL A 268 58.26 -16.70 -8.65
CA VAL A 268 57.50 -17.75 -9.36
C VAL A 268 58.30 -18.28 -10.55
N GLU A 269 58.95 -17.41 -11.33
CA GLU A 269 59.90 -17.81 -12.37
C GLU A 269 61.03 -18.73 -11.86
N ALA A 270 61.46 -18.59 -10.60
CA ALA A 270 62.49 -19.44 -10.02
C ALA A 270 61.95 -20.80 -9.57
N LEU A 271 60.73 -20.82 -9.02
CA LEU A 271 60.02 -22.01 -8.58
C LEU A 271 59.60 -22.88 -9.77
N GLU A 272 59.04 -22.30 -10.83
CA GLU A 272 58.66 -23.04 -12.04
C GLU A 272 59.83 -23.78 -12.67
N LYS A 273 61.01 -23.15 -12.77
CA LYS A 273 62.23 -23.80 -13.28
C LYS A 273 62.71 -24.97 -12.42
N GLN A 274 62.32 -25.05 -11.14
CA GLN A 274 62.54 -26.24 -10.31
C GLN A 274 61.58 -27.38 -10.66
N PHE A 275 60.33 -27.07 -11.03
CA PHE A 275 59.28 -28.06 -11.33
C PHE A 275 59.22 -28.50 -12.81
N GLU A 276 59.69 -27.68 -13.76
CA GLU A 276 59.84 -28.01 -15.20
C GLU A 276 60.61 -29.33 -15.48
N ASN A 277 61.33 -29.86 -14.49
CA ASN A 277 62.29 -30.96 -14.65
C ASN A 277 62.00 -32.20 -13.78
N GLN A 278 60.86 -32.29 -13.07
CA GLN A 278 60.67 -33.33 -12.03
C GLN A 278 59.71 -34.50 -12.30
N ASP A 279 58.71 -34.40 -13.18
CA ASP A 279 57.73 -35.50 -13.38
C ASP A 279 57.21 -35.65 -14.82
N GLU A 280 56.68 -36.83 -15.17
CA GLU A 280 56.17 -37.19 -16.51
C GLU A 280 54.79 -36.57 -16.86
N VAL A 281 54.36 -35.51 -16.16
CA VAL A 281 53.01 -34.93 -16.34
C VAL A 281 53.05 -33.71 -17.25
N THR A 282 52.27 -33.76 -18.33
CA THR A 282 52.06 -32.62 -19.24
C THR A 282 51.28 -31.50 -18.53
N ASP A 283 51.92 -30.33 -18.45
CA ASP A 283 51.32 -29.02 -18.13
C ASP A 283 50.51 -28.96 -16.81
N PRO A 284 51.16 -29.05 -15.63
CA PRO A 284 50.49 -28.85 -14.34
C PRO A 284 49.99 -27.42 -14.14
N ILE A 285 48.82 -27.27 -13.52
CA ILE A 285 48.30 -25.97 -13.07
C ILE A 285 49.02 -25.59 -11.77
N LEU A 286 49.67 -24.42 -11.79
CA LEU A 286 50.35 -23.83 -10.64
C LEU A 286 49.62 -22.56 -10.19
N THR A 287 49.31 -22.45 -8.90
CA THR A 287 48.70 -21.26 -8.28
C THR A 287 49.55 -20.82 -7.11
N ALA A 288 50.31 -19.72 -7.27
CA ALA A 288 51.19 -19.19 -6.24
C ALA A 288 50.59 -17.93 -5.57
N PHE A 289 50.63 -17.90 -4.23
CA PHE A 289 50.17 -16.78 -3.40
C PHE A 289 51.02 -16.65 -2.13
N GLU A 290 51.19 -15.43 -1.62
CA GLU A 290 51.79 -15.21 -0.31
C GLU A 290 50.70 -14.94 0.73
N ILE A 291 50.74 -15.68 1.84
CA ILE A 291 49.91 -15.45 3.03
C ILE A 291 50.73 -14.60 4.01
N GLU A 292 50.11 -13.57 4.59
CA GLU A 292 50.68 -12.77 5.68
C GLU A 292 49.65 -12.45 6.76
N PHE A 293 50.09 -12.43 8.02
CA PHE A 293 49.40 -11.70 9.08
C PHE A 293 50.12 -10.37 9.31
N ARG A 294 49.36 -9.29 9.55
CA ARG A 294 49.89 -7.94 9.72
C ARG A 294 49.26 -7.24 10.92
N ASN A 295 50.07 -6.45 11.61
CA ASN A 295 49.63 -5.46 12.58
C ASN A 295 50.14 -4.06 12.16
N LYS A 296 49.87 -3.04 12.98
CA LYS A 296 50.31 -1.65 12.74
C LYS A 296 51.84 -1.45 12.60
N ASP A 297 52.64 -2.39 13.10
CA ASP A 297 54.11 -2.34 13.19
C ASP A 297 54.79 -3.23 12.11
N GLY A 298 54.07 -4.14 11.44
CA GLY A 298 54.57 -4.95 10.32
C GLY A 298 53.94 -6.34 10.17
N LYS A 299 54.65 -7.23 9.47
CA LYS A 299 54.30 -8.66 9.34
C LYS A 299 54.51 -9.39 10.68
N VAL A 300 53.54 -10.19 11.08
CA VAL A 300 53.54 -10.98 12.32
C VAL A 300 53.51 -12.47 11.97
N ASN A 301 54.26 -13.28 12.70
CA ASN A 301 54.18 -14.75 12.63
C ASN A 301 53.49 -15.29 13.88
N PRO A 302 52.72 -16.38 13.77
CA PRO A 302 52.02 -16.97 14.91
C PRO A 302 53.01 -17.67 15.86
N LYS A 303 52.60 -17.84 17.11
CA LYS A 303 53.30 -18.61 18.14
C LYS A 303 53.05 -20.12 18.06
N GLU A 304 51.93 -20.48 17.47
CA GLU A 304 51.42 -21.84 17.32
C GLU A 304 51.11 -22.10 15.84
N LYS A 305 50.74 -23.33 15.50
CA LYS A 305 50.26 -23.61 14.14
C LYS A 305 48.92 -22.93 13.88
N VAL A 306 48.76 -22.42 12.67
CA VAL A 306 47.52 -21.92 12.11
C VAL A 306 47.03 -22.92 11.06
N LYS A 307 45.73 -23.26 11.12
CA LYS A 307 45.08 -24.14 10.16
C LYS A 307 44.60 -23.31 8.97
N ILE A 308 45.18 -23.56 7.80
CA ILE A 308 44.77 -22.94 6.53
C ILE A 308 43.82 -23.89 5.80
N SER A 309 42.65 -23.39 5.42
CA SER A 309 41.66 -24.11 4.63
C SER A 309 41.38 -23.32 3.36
N ILE A 310 41.66 -23.91 2.19
CA ILE A 310 41.40 -23.30 0.89
C ILE A 310 40.21 -24.03 0.25
N LYS A 311 39.15 -23.30 -0.03
CA LYS A 311 37.90 -23.82 -0.60
C LYS A 311 37.82 -23.48 -2.09
N THR A 312 36.89 -24.15 -2.80
CA THR A 312 36.54 -23.85 -4.20
C THR A 312 37.73 -23.92 -5.17
N PHE A 313 38.38 -25.09 -5.30
CA PHE A 313 39.17 -25.38 -6.49
C PHE A 313 38.27 -26.01 -7.57
N ASP A 314 38.23 -25.40 -8.75
CA ASP A 314 37.58 -25.96 -9.95
C ASP A 314 38.59 -26.72 -10.85
N TYR A 315 39.72 -27.13 -10.27
CA TYR A 315 40.71 -28.04 -10.82
C TYR A 315 41.08 -29.05 -9.73
N ILE A 316 41.67 -30.21 -10.07
CA ILE A 316 41.98 -31.24 -9.08
C ILE A 316 43.29 -30.88 -8.36
N PRO A 317 43.29 -30.46 -7.07
CA PRO A 317 44.53 -30.20 -6.35
C PRO A 317 45.26 -31.51 -6.05
N LYS A 318 46.60 -31.46 -6.01
CA LYS A 318 47.47 -32.62 -5.79
C LYS A 318 48.49 -32.41 -4.69
N ASN A 319 49.13 -31.24 -4.66
CA ASN A 319 50.10 -30.88 -3.62
C ASN A 319 49.90 -29.42 -3.22
N VAL A 320 50.17 -29.12 -1.94
CA VAL A 320 50.54 -27.77 -1.51
C VAL A 320 52.01 -27.79 -1.17
N ILE A 321 52.73 -26.78 -1.64
CA ILE A 321 54.15 -26.58 -1.43
C ILE A 321 54.33 -25.23 -0.73
N HIS A 322 54.87 -25.24 0.48
CA HIS A 322 55.32 -24.01 1.16
C HIS A 322 56.80 -23.80 0.86
N VAL A 323 57.17 -22.54 0.63
CA VAL A 323 58.49 -22.13 0.16
C VAL A 323 59.21 -21.37 1.27
N GLU A 324 60.15 -22.02 1.95
CA GLU A 324 60.91 -21.43 3.05
C GLU A 324 62.31 -20.93 2.63
N GLY A 325 62.54 -19.64 2.90
CA GLY A 325 63.83 -18.96 2.75
C GLY A 325 64.26 -18.66 1.31
N GLU A 326 65.36 -17.91 1.17
CA GLU A 326 65.94 -17.51 -0.13
C GLU A 326 66.47 -18.71 -0.96
N ASP A 327 66.69 -19.86 -0.31
CA ASP A 327 67.09 -21.13 -0.95
C ASP A 327 65.91 -21.87 -1.64
N TYR A 328 64.67 -21.39 -1.49
CA TYR A 328 63.44 -22.05 -1.94
C TYR A 328 63.30 -23.50 -1.45
N LYS A 329 63.41 -23.73 -0.13
CA LYS A 329 63.21 -25.07 0.43
C LYS A 329 61.72 -25.44 0.40
N THR A 330 61.41 -26.57 -0.24
CA THR A 330 60.04 -27.06 -0.41
C THR A 330 59.60 -27.91 0.78
N ILE A 331 58.47 -27.53 1.38
CA ILE A 331 57.73 -28.37 2.33
C ILE A 331 56.43 -28.80 1.64
N ASN A 332 56.29 -30.12 1.41
CA ASN A 332 55.09 -30.69 0.81
C ASN A 332 54.09 -31.08 1.90
N PHE A 333 52.84 -30.63 1.79
CA PHE A 333 51.76 -30.97 2.73
C PHE A 333 50.92 -32.12 2.20
N SER A 334 50.48 -33.00 3.10
CA SER A 334 49.52 -34.04 2.78
C SER A 334 48.11 -33.44 2.70
N ILE A 335 47.38 -33.69 1.61
CA ILE A 335 45.98 -33.27 1.49
C ILE A 335 45.12 -34.21 2.34
N GLU A 336 44.54 -33.70 3.44
CA GLU A 336 43.87 -34.54 4.44
C GLU A 336 42.42 -34.90 4.12
N LYS A 337 41.76 -34.17 3.20
CA LYS A 337 40.38 -34.44 2.76
C LYS A 337 40.05 -33.85 1.40
N PHE A 338 39.13 -34.52 0.70
CA PHE A 338 38.31 -33.97 -0.37
C PHE A 338 36.87 -33.86 0.15
N ASP A 339 36.08 -32.94 -0.42
CA ASP A 339 34.66 -32.76 -0.14
C ASP A 339 33.86 -33.04 -1.42
N ASP A 340 32.64 -33.57 -1.28
CA ASP A 340 31.96 -34.27 -2.38
C ASP A 340 31.31 -33.35 -3.42
N GLU A 341 31.20 -32.03 -3.16
CA GLU A 341 30.61 -31.05 -4.09
C GLU A 341 31.61 -30.12 -4.80
N LYS A 342 32.79 -29.85 -4.21
CA LYS A 342 33.94 -29.20 -4.87
C LYS A 342 35.26 -29.55 -4.16
N TYR A 343 36.36 -29.60 -4.90
CA TYR A 343 37.68 -29.84 -4.31
C TYR A 343 38.10 -28.69 -3.37
N GLY A 344 38.70 -29.07 -2.24
CA GLY A 344 39.26 -28.18 -1.23
C GLY A 344 40.57 -28.75 -0.69
N ILE A 345 41.34 -27.94 0.05
CA ILE A 345 42.54 -28.39 0.76
C ILE A 345 42.55 -27.82 2.17
N THR A 346 43.04 -28.59 3.13
CA THR A 346 43.39 -28.10 4.47
C THR A 346 44.81 -28.51 4.80
N PHE A 347 45.58 -27.61 5.42
CA PHE A 347 46.92 -27.87 5.95
C PHE A 347 47.21 -26.97 7.16
N GLU A 348 48.23 -27.28 7.94
CA GLU A 348 48.68 -26.44 9.07
C GLU A 348 50.07 -25.85 8.79
N SER A 349 50.28 -24.57 9.09
CA SER A 349 51.62 -23.97 9.10
C SER A 349 51.86 -23.11 10.34
N ALA A 350 53.12 -23.03 10.79
CA ALA A 350 53.59 -22.05 11.78
C ALA A 350 54.42 -20.92 11.15
N THR A 351 54.63 -20.97 9.83
CA THR A 351 55.50 -20.07 9.06
C THR A 351 54.80 -19.58 7.80
N PHE A 352 54.96 -18.28 7.50
CA PHE A 352 54.21 -17.60 6.44
C PHE A 352 55.13 -16.89 5.44
N SER A 353 55.21 -17.49 4.26
CA SER A 353 55.92 -17.06 3.05
C SER A 353 55.19 -17.70 1.84
N PRO A 354 55.63 -17.55 0.57
CA PRO A 354 54.89 -18.06 -0.58
C PRO A 354 54.47 -19.54 -0.48
N PHE A 355 53.21 -19.80 -0.83
CA PHE A 355 52.64 -21.13 -1.04
C PHE A 355 52.34 -21.31 -2.53
N ILE A 356 52.48 -22.54 -3.01
CA ILE A 356 52.06 -22.98 -4.34
C ILE A 356 51.05 -24.12 -4.16
N VAL A 357 49.88 -24.01 -4.76
CA VAL A 357 49.02 -25.16 -5.02
C VAL A 357 49.33 -25.68 -6.42
N MET A 358 49.60 -26.98 -6.51
CA MET A 358 49.80 -27.71 -7.76
C MET A 358 48.62 -28.66 -7.97
N GLY A 359 48.07 -28.67 -9.17
CA GLY A 359 47.00 -29.58 -9.56
C GLY A 359 46.86 -29.73 -11.08
N TYR A 360 45.79 -30.39 -11.52
CA TYR A 360 45.53 -30.68 -12.93
C TYR A 360 44.12 -30.22 -13.34
N ASP A 361 43.98 -29.85 -14.60
CA ASP A 361 42.69 -29.66 -15.28
C ASP A 361 41.78 -30.89 -15.05
N ASP A 362 40.48 -30.64 -14.82
CA ASP A 362 39.48 -31.70 -14.72
C ASP A 362 38.96 -32.17 -16.10
N GLY A 363 39.33 -31.44 -17.16
CA GLY A 363 38.99 -31.68 -18.56
C GLY A 363 38.00 -30.65 -19.13
N THR A 364 37.58 -29.65 -18.35
CA THR A 364 36.54 -28.68 -18.73
C THR A 364 37.10 -27.54 -19.59
N LYS A 365 37.15 -27.77 -20.91
CA LYS A 365 37.57 -26.77 -21.90
C LYS A 365 36.62 -25.57 -22.03
N MET A 366 37.15 -24.48 -22.59
CA MET A 366 36.37 -23.32 -23.01
C MET A 366 35.55 -23.64 -24.27
N ASP A 367 34.34 -23.08 -24.36
CA ASP A 367 33.50 -23.12 -25.56
C ASP A 367 33.59 -21.80 -26.33
N ASP A 368 33.91 -21.88 -27.63
CA ASP A 368 33.99 -20.76 -28.60
C ASP A 368 32.61 -20.22 -29.02
N VAL A 369 31.77 -19.86 -28.05
CA VAL A 369 30.51 -19.13 -28.28
C VAL A 369 30.69 -17.71 -27.75
N ASN A 370 30.41 -16.70 -28.56
CA ASN A 370 30.60 -15.30 -28.22
C ASN A 370 29.28 -14.62 -27.79
N SER A 371 29.38 -13.68 -26.85
CA SER A 371 28.29 -12.82 -26.39
C SER A 371 28.03 -11.63 -27.32
N ASP A 372 26.95 -10.90 -27.04
CA ASP A 372 26.62 -9.60 -27.64
C ASP A 372 27.36 -8.41 -26.99
N GLY A 373 28.27 -8.67 -26.04
CA GLY A 373 29.03 -7.66 -25.31
C GLY A 373 28.32 -7.05 -24.09
N ILE A 374 27.12 -7.50 -23.71
CA ILE A 374 26.47 -7.03 -22.47
C ILE A 374 27.24 -7.52 -21.24
N LEU A 375 27.56 -6.60 -20.32
CA LEU A 375 28.25 -6.89 -19.06
C LEU A 375 27.25 -7.00 -17.89
N TYR A 376 26.30 -6.07 -17.79
CA TYR A 376 25.16 -6.19 -16.87
C TYR A 376 24.01 -5.26 -17.28
N GLY A 377 22.78 -5.58 -16.86
CA GLY A 377 21.57 -4.86 -17.26
C GLY A 377 21.02 -5.34 -18.62
N SER A 378 20.29 -4.48 -19.33
CA SER A 378 19.76 -4.73 -20.68
C SER A 378 19.62 -3.41 -21.46
N THR A 379 19.66 -3.49 -22.79
CA THR A 379 19.35 -2.40 -23.72
C THR A 379 17.86 -2.22 -23.99
N GLU A 380 17.03 -3.22 -23.68
CA GLU A 380 15.60 -3.22 -24.01
C GLU A 380 14.74 -2.44 -23.01
N LYS A 381 13.59 -1.95 -23.48
CA LYS A 381 12.63 -1.21 -22.66
C LYS A 381 11.86 -2.06 -21.65
N ASP A 382 11.87 -3.38 -21.79
CA ASP A 382 11.44 -4.27 -20.72
C ASP A 382 12.53 -4.31 -19.63
N THR A 383 12.47 -3.29 -18.78
CA THR A 383 13.12 -3.25 -17.47
C THR A 383 12.93 -4.63 -16.81
N LYS A 384 13.93 -5.33 -16.30
CA LYS A 384 14.79 -4.96 -15.17
C LYS A 384 15.90 -6.01 -15.00
N ARG A 385 17.20 -5.65 -14.96
CA ARG A 385 18.25 -6.63 -14.55
C ARG A 385 19.62 -6.12 -14.05
N SER A 386 19.72 -4.93 -13.46
CA SER A 386 20.80 -4.62 -12.51
C SER A 386 20.43 -3.41 -11.63
N PRO A 387 20.72 -3.43 -10.32
CA PRO A 387 20.62 -2.23 -9.47
C PRO A 387 21.75 -1.21 -9.76
N TYR A 388 22.79 -1.62 -10.48
CA TYR A 388 23.96 -0.81 -10.87
C TYR A 388 23.80 -0.12 -12.25
N GLY A 389 22.60 -0.12 -12.84
CA GLY A 389 22.32 0.48 -14.13
C GLY A 389 22.54 -0.47 -15.31
N PHE A 390 23.30 -0.05 -16.32
CA PHE A 390 23.60 -0.85 -17.51
C PHE A 390 25.07 -0.69 -17.94
N ALA A 391 25.68 -1.76 -18.43
CA ALA A 391 27.03 -1.75 -18.98
C ALA A 391 27.17 -2.73 -20.15
N TYR A 392 27.91 -2.32 -21.17
CA TYR A 392 28.28 -3.16 -22.32
C TYR A 392 29.64 -2.76 -22.88
N THR A 393 30.13 -3.60 -23.79
CA THR A 393 31.35 -3.39 -24.55
C THR A 393 31.10 -3.60 -26.05
N ASN A 394 31.90 -2.98 -26.93
CA ASN A 394 31.76 -3.13 -28.39
C ASN A 394 32.34 -4.46 -28.92
N GLU A 395 33.09 -5.17 -28.07
CA GLU A 395 33.86 -6.36 -28.34
C GLU A 395 33.23 -7.56 -27.60
N SER A 396 32.92 -8.64 -28.29
CA SER A 396 32.42 -9.86 -27.65
C SER A 396 33.43 -10.46 -26.67
N HIS A 397 32.90 -10.95 -25.54
CA HIS A 397 33.55 -11.96 -24.70
C HIS A 397 32.90 -13.31 -24.95
N LEU A 398 33.51 -14.40 -24.50
CA LEU A 398 32.88 -15.72 -24.51
C LEU A 398 31.56 -15.70 -23.70
N SER A 399 30.48 -16.28 -24.22
CA SER A 399 29.12 -16.20 -23.68
C SER A 399 28.88 -16.98 -22.38
N LYS A 400 29.93 -17.61 -21.84
CA LYS A 400 29.97 -18.25 -20.53
C LYS A 400 30.90 -17.43 -19.64
N ASN A 401 30.50 -17.27 -18.38
CA ASN A 401 31.43 -16.82 -17.35
C ASN A 401 32.26 -18.03 -16.90
N TYR A 402 33.56 -17.86 -16.73
CA TYR A 402 34.48 -18.94 -16.37
C TYR A 402 35.11 -18.70 -15.00
N TYR A 403 35.44 -19.78 -14.28
CA TYR A 403 36.29 -19.72 -13.08
C TYR A 403 37.74 -19.48 -13.49
N ILE A 404 38.56 -18.87 -12.61
CA ILE A 404 39.92 -18.40 -12.93
C ILE A 404 40.79 -19.46 -13.62
N ASN A 405 40.69 -20.70 -13.17
CA ASN A 405 41.54 -21.81 -13.57
C ASN A 405 41.14 -22.37 -14.95
N GLN A 406 39.86 -22.30 -15.33
CA GLN A 406 39.32 -22.76 -16.61
C GLN A 406 39.76 -21.87 -17.80
N ILE A 407 40.20 -20.64 -17.51
CA ILE A 407 40.60 -19.67 -18.53
C ILE A 407 41.96 -20.04 -19.12
N GLU A 408 42.00 -20.31 -20.42
CA GLU A 408 43.23 -20.67 -21.14
C GLU A 408 44.23 -19.50 -21.22
N LYS A 409 45.47 -19.81 -21.59
CA LYS A 409 46.53 -18.82 -21.81
C LYS A 409 46.17 -17.90 -22.98
N ASP A 410 46.69 -16.68 -22.96
CA ASP A 410 46.46 -15.63 -23.97
C ASP A 410 44.99 -15.15 -24.06
N TYR A 411 44.14 -15.49 -23.09
CA TYR A 411 42.85 -14.84 -22.84
C TYR A 411 42.94 -13.84 -21.67
N ALA A 412 42.08 -12.82 -21.64
CA ALA A 412 41.99 -11.86 -20.53
C ALA A 412 40.71 -12.06 -19.71
N ALA A 413 40.85 -12.22 -18.38
CA ALA A 413 39.73 -12.28 -17.46
C ALA A 413 39.33 -10.89 -16.96
N LEU A 414 38.03 -10.60 -16.92
CA LEU A 414 37.45 -9.32 -16.50
C LEU A 414 36.39 -9.52 -15.40
N LYS A 415 36.43 -8.66 -14.39
CA LYS A 415 35.39 -8.51 -13.35
C LYS A 415 35.06 -7.03 -13.13
N LEU A 416 33.81 -6.72 -12.82
CA LEU A 416 33.33 -5.39 -12.49
C LEU A 416 32.83 -5.40 -11.04
N THR A 417 33.32 -4.48 -10.22
CA THR A 417 32.95 -4.34 -8.81
C THR A 417 32.58 -2.90 -8.45
N HIS A 418 31.65 -2.73 -7.52
CA HIS A 418 31.24 -1.44 -6.99
C HIS A 418 32.03 -1.14 -5.73
N CYS A 419 32.60 0.05 -5.63
CA CYS A 419 33.15 0.57 -4.37
C CYS A 419 32.19 1.63 -3.81
N ASN A 420 31.69 1.39 -2.59
CA ASN A 420 30.74 2.29 -1.94
C ASN A 420 31.44 3.45 -1.19
N THR A 421 30.65 4.35 -0.61
CA THR A 421 31.11 5.48 0.22
C THR A 421 31.93 5.10 1.45
N SER A 422 31.93 3.82 1.86
CA SER A 422 32.71 3.28 2.99
C SER A 422 34.00 2.57 2.55
N GLY A 423 34.36 2.61 1.26
CA GLY A 423 35.54 1.93 0.72
C GLY A 423 35.42 0.40 0.63
N LYS A 424 34.20 -0.14 0.79
CA LYS A 424 33.92 -1.57 0.66
C LYS A 424 33.56 -1.91 -0.78
N TYR A 425 34.04 -3.06 -1.24
CA TYR A 425 33.85 -3.56 -2.60
C TYR A 425 32.76 -4.64 -2.64
N ALA A 426 31.88 -4.59 -3.63
CA ALA A 426 30.85 -5.60 -3.90
C ALA A 426 30.87 -5.98 -5.39
N ASP A 427 30.61 -7.25 -5.70
CA ASP A 427 30.57 -7.73 -7.08
C ASP A 427 29.36 -7.15 -7.85
N ILE A 428 29.61 -6.58 -9.03
CA ILE A 428 28.55 -6.17 -9.97
C ILE A 428 28.32 -7.29 -10.97
N ALA A 429 29.37 -7.68 -11.71
CA ALA A 429 29.30 -8.68 -12.75
C ALA A 429 30.70 -9.23 -13.13
N PRO A 430 30.80 -10.52 -13.52
CA PRO A 430 29.74 -11.52 -13.44
C PRO A 430 29.55 -11.99 -11.98
N GLY A 431 28.75 -13.04 -11.76
CA GLY A 431 28.46 -13.57 -10.43
C GLY A 431 29.71 -14.08 -9.70
N SER A 432 29.60 -14.21 -8.37
CA SER A 432 30.68 -14.57 -7.46
C SER A 432 31.58 -15.69 -7.99
N ASN A 433 32.90 -15.45 -7.94
CA ASN A 433 34.01 -16.31 -8.33
C ASN A 433 34.13 -16.60 -9.84
N SER A 434 33.30 -15.99 -10.70
CA SER A 434 33.38 -16.10 -12.16
C SER A 434 33.82 -14.81 -12.86
N TYR A 435 34.30 -14.93 -14.11
CA TYR A 435 34.88 -13.84 -14.90
C TYR A 435 34.35 -13.83 -16.34
N PHE A 436 34.23 -12.63 -16.94
CA PHE A 436 34.09 -12.48 -18.40
C PHE A 436 35.45 -12.73 -19.06
N VAL A 437 35.46 -13.31 -20.26
CA VAL A 437 36.73 -13.74 -20.90
C VAL A 437 36.85 -13.27 -22.34
N TYR A 438 37.97 -12.64 -22.66
CA TYR A 438 38.23 -11.98 -23.94
C TYR A 438 39.47 -12.54 -24.65
N GLU A 439 39.35 -12.80 -25.96
CA GLU A 439 40.50 -13.03 -26.85
C GLU A 439 41.34 -11.75 -27.08
N ASN A 440 40.76 -10.57 -26.88
CA ASN A 440 41.36 -9.28 -27.20
C ASN A 440 41.96 -8.60 -25.95
N GLU A 441 43.12 -7.97 -26.11
CA GLU A 441 43.76 -7.14 -25.08
C GLU A 441 43.06 -5.79 -24.89
N LYS A 442 42.10 -5.43 -25.75
CA LYS A 442 41.39 -4.15 -25.70
C LYS A 442 39.89 -4.36 -25.73
N ILE A 443 39.21 -3.61 -24.87
CA ILE A 443 37.75 -3.50 -24.84
C ILE A 443 37.35 -2.02 -24.79
N THR A 444 36.16 -1.71 -25.28
CA THR A 444 35.55 -0.37 -25.25
C THR A 444 34.39 -0.37 -24.28
N LEU A 445 34.64 0.03 -23.03
CA LEU A 445 33.62 0.05 -21.99
C LEU A 445 32.63 1.22 -22.18
N ASN A 446 31.35 0.91 -22.06
CA ASN A 446 30.24 1.85 -21.99
C ASN A 446 29.44 1.59 -20.70
N LEU A 447 29.29 2.62 -19.86
CA LEU A 447 28.57 2.56 -18.57
C LEU A 447 27.42 3.55 -18.51
N PHE A 448 26.34 3.14 -17.84
CA PHE A 448 25.14 3.92 -17.57
C PHE A 448 24.83 3.77 -16.08
N ALA A 449 24.92 4.86 -15.33
CA ALA A 449 24.51 4.87 -13.92
C ALA A 449 23.00 4.62 -13.81
N PRO A 450 22.55 3.98 -12.72
CA PRO A 450 21.13 3.87 -12.44
C PRO A 450 20.56 5.22 -12.00
N GLU A 451 19.24 5.36 -12.09
CA GLU A 451 18.49 6.53 -11.62
C GLU A 451 18.91 6.98 -10.21
N ASN A 452 18.97 8.30 -10.00
CA ASN A 452 19.44 8.96 -8.77
C ASN A 452 20.95 8.81 -8.45
N TYR A 453 21.74 8.10 -9.25
CA TYR A 453 23.20 7.97 -9.09
C TYR A 453 23.96 8.53 -10.31
N TYR A 454 25.23 8.90 -10.11
CA TYR A 454 26.18 9.27 -11.16
C TYR A 454 27.48 8.46 -11.02
N ILE A 455 28.27 8.42 -12.08
CA ILE A 455 29.58 7.76 -12.09
C ILE A 455 30.60 8.73 -11.50
N GLN A 456 31.13 8.43 -10.31
CA GLN A 456 32.14 9.26 -9.63
C GLN A 456 33.56 8.89 -10.08
N SER A 457 33.83 7.62 -10.32
CA SER A 457 35.09 7.17 -10.93
C SER A 457 34.99 5.75 -11.51
N VAL A 458 35.89 5.46 -12.44
CA VAL A 458 36.15 4.12 -12.98
C VAL A 458 37.66 3.92 -12.98
N ALA A 459 38.14 2.83 -12.39
CA ALA A 459 39.57 2.54 -12.29
C ALA A 459 39.84 1.03 -12.29
N LEU A 460 41.04 0.63 -12.67
CA LEU A 460 41.53 -0.71 -12.33
C LEU A 460 41.93 -0.71 -10.85
N LYS A 461 41.47 -1.70 -10.07
CA LYS A 461 41.56 -1.73 -8.59
C LYS A 461 42.93 -1.40 -8.00
N ASN A 462 43.99 -1.89 -8.64
CA ASN A 462 45.39 -1.65 -8.29
C ASN A 462 46.17 -1.01 -9.48
N GLY A 463 45.51 -0.18 -10.29
CA GLY A 463 46.03 0.30 -11.58
C GLY A 463 45.59 1.71 -11.95
N GLU A 464 45.35 1.94 -13.24
CA GLU A 464 45.06 3.27 -13.79
C GLU A 464 43.62 3.72 -13.55
N THR A 465 43.43 5.02 -13.26
CA THR A 465 42.13 5.69 -13.22
C THR A 465 41.67 6.00 -14.64
N ILE A 466 40.74 5.19 -15.15
CA ILE A 466 40.13 5.33 -16.48
C ILE A 466 39.24 6.58 -16.56
N TYR A 467 38.58 6.92 -15.46
CA TYR A 467 37.76 8.12 -15.31
C TYR A 467 37.65 8.55 -13.84
N SER A 468 37.59 9.86 -13.60
CA SER A 468 37.13 10.46 -12.34
C SER A 468 36.28 11.67 -12.70
N ASP A 469 35.17 11.85 -12.00
CA ASP A 469 34.35 13.06 -12.15
C ASP A 469 35.10 14.29 -11.64
N ASP A 470 35.00 15.39 -12.40
CA ASP A 470 35.53 16.71 -12.11
C ASP A 470 34.43 17.70 -11.63
N GLY A 471 33.23 17.18 -11.40
CA GLY A 471 32.01 17.92 -11.04
C GLY A 471 30.93 17.91 -12.12
N ALA A 472 31.17 17.26 -13.26
CA ALA A 472 30.21 17.08 -14.35
C ALA A 472 29.09 16.08 -14.03
N ARG A 473 29.30 15.18 -13.06
CA ARG A 473 28.35 14.16 -12.56
C ARG A 473 27.70 13.31 -13.65
N LEU A 474 28.55 12.73 -14.51
CA LEU A 474 28.08 11.97 -15.66
C LEU A 474 27.26 10.74 -15.25
N THR A 475 26.02 10.68 -15.73
CA THR A 475 25.16 9.48 -15.65
C THR A 475 25.47 8.46 -16.76
N GLU A 476 26.24 8.86 -17.77
CA GLU A 476 26.63 8.03 -18.92
C GLU A 476 28.12 8.24 -19.23
N LEU A 477 28.88 7.16 -19.38
CA LEU A 477 30.30 7.17 -19.72
C LEU A 477 30.55 6.23 -20.92
N LYS A 478 30.65 6.81 -22.11
CA LYS A 478 30.84 6.09 -23.38
C LYS A 478 32.30 5.99 -23.83
N ASP A 479 32.55 5.02 -24.70
CA ASP A 479 33.74 4.87 -25.53
C ASP A 479 35.06 4.95 -24.74
N LYS A 480 35.15 4.17 -23.65
CA LYS A 480 36.35 4.08 -22.82
C LYS A 480 37.17 2.85 -23.20
N GLU A 481 38.19 3.05 -24.02
CA GLU A 481 39.18 2.01 -24.31
C GLU A 481 39.91 1.62 -23.01
N ILE A 482 39.90 0.33 -22.68
CA ILE A 482 40.61 -0.26 -21.55
C ILE A 482 41.51 -1.37 -22.12
N THR A 483 42.79 -1.33 -21.78
CA THR A 483 43.72 -2.41 -22.12
C THR A 483 43.70 -3.44 -20.99
N LEU A 484 43.17 -4.63 -21.29
CA LEU A 484 43.14 -5.77 -20.39
C LEU A 484 44.48 -6.52 -20.45
N LYS A 485 44.99 -6.93 -19.30
CA LYS A 485 46.06 -7.91 -19.21
C LYS A 485 45.54 -9.30 -19.57
N LYS A 486 46.25 -9.99 -20.46
CA LYS A 486 46.05 -11.42 -20.74
C LYS A 486 46.72 -12.30 -19.69
N PHE A 487 46.22 -13.53 -19.59
CA PHE A 487 46.82 -14.60 -18.80
C PHE A 487 48.09 -15.07 -19.50
N GLY A 488 49.23 -14.71 -18.92
CA GLY A 488 50.53 -15.26 -19.29
C GLY A 488 50.81 -16.53 -18.48
N VAL A 489 51.89 -16.49 -17.72
CA VAL A 489 52.18 -17.46 -16.65
C VAL A 489 51.26 -17.22 -15.46
N HIS A 490 51.18 -15.96 -15.01
CA HIS A 490 50.26 -15.54 -13.96
C HIS A 490 48.85 -15.29 -14.49
N LYS A 491 47.85 -15.90 -13.84
CA LYS A 491 46.42 -15.64 -14.06
C LYS A 491 46.01 -14.33 -13.35
N GLN A 492 46.28 -13.19 -13.99
CA GLN A 492 45.98 -11.84 -13.45
C GLN A 492 44.59 -11.35 -13.87
N VAL A 493 43.71 -11.11 -12.89
CA VAL A 493 42.36 -10.56 -13.09
C VAL A 493 42.41 -9.07 -13.42
N ASN A 494 41.66 -8.64 -14.43
CA ASN A 494 41.34 -7.23 -14.62
C ASN A 494 40.07 -6.90 -13.82
N GLU A 495 40.22 -6.28 -12.64
CA GLU A 495 39.08 -5.83 -11.84
C GLU A 495 38.83 -4.33 -12.04
N ILE A 496 37.73 -4.00 -12.73
CA ILE A 496 37.25 -2.63 -12.94
C ILE A 496 36.36 -2.24 -11.76
N VAL A 497 36.82 -1.26 -10.98
CA VAL A 497 36.07 -0.65 -9.90
C VAL A 497 35.23 0.49 -10.46
N ILE A 498 33.91 0.45 -10.23
CA ILE A 498 32.95 1.50 -10.59
C ILE A 498 32.42 2.14 -9.30
N ASN A 499 32.85 3.37 -9.04
CA ASN A 499 32.33 4.16 -7.94
C ASN A 499 31.07 4.91 -8.41
N LEU A 500 29.91 4.51 -7.91
CA LEU A 500 28.64 5.21 -8.10
C LEU A 500 28.35 6.05 -6.87
N GLN A 501 27.89 7.28 -7.06
CA GLN A 501 27.53 8.21 -5.99
C GLN A 501 26.13 8.78 -6.19
N VAL A 502 25.43 9.07 -5.10
CA VAL A 502 24.08 9.67 -5.15
C VAL A 502 24.17 11.08 -5.71
N ILE A 503 23.30 11.44 -6.66
CA ILE A 503 23.23 12.80 -7.21
C ILE A 503 22.91 13.79 -6.06
N PRO A 504 23.81 14.75 -5.75
CA PRO A 504 23.59 15.76 -4.73
C PRO A 504 22.75 16.90 -5.29
N ILE A 505 21.89 17.48 -4.46
CA ILE A 505 21.07 18.63 -4.86
C ILE A 505 21.91 19.90 -4.80
N GLU A 506 21.86 20.70 -5.86
CA GLU A 506 22.37 22.08 -5.84
C GLU A 506 21.21 23.07 -5.82
N LYS A 507 21.07 23.78 -4.69
CA LYS A 507 20.13 24.88 -4.51
C LYS A 507 20.35 25.97 -5.55
N ASP A 508 19.26 26.42 -6.19
CA ASP A 508 19.23 27.66 -6.94
C ASP A 508 19.02 28.86 -6.01
N GLY A 509 19.56 30.01 -6.39
CA GLY A 509 19.94 31.08 -5.46
C GLY A 509 18.79 31.89 -4.83
N SER A 510 17.55 31.77 -5.33
CA SER A 510 16.53 32.80 -5.09
C SER A 510 15.07 32.35 -4.91
N GLU A 511 14.67 31.15 -5.31
CA GLU A 511 13.25 30.74 -5.27
C GLU A 511 12.94 29.75 -4.13
N THR A 512 11.82 29.97 -3.45
CA THR A 512 11.23 29.07 -2.45
C THR A 512 9.71 28.97 -2.63
N THR A 513 9.11 27.89 -2.12
CA THR A 513 7.66 27.71 -2.04
C THR A 513 7.26 27.08 -0.70
N ILE A 514 5.98 27.11 -0.38
CA ILE A 514 5.41 26.56 0.86
C ILE A 514 4.28 25.58 0.54
N ALA A 515 4.46 24.32 0.95
CA ALA A 515 3.37 23.37 1.15
C ALA A 515 2.69 23.69 2.49
N SER A 516 1.36 23.54 2.57
CA SER A 516 0.55 24.02 3.69
C SER A 516 -0.34 22.88 4.18
N GLY A 517 -0.69 22.87 5.48
CA GLY A 517 -1.50 21.80 6.05
C GLY A 517 -0.70 20.59 6.53
N ALA A 518 0.62 20.69 6.68
CA ALA A 518 1.40 19.59 7.23
C ALA A 518 1.10 19.40 8.72
N THR A 519 1.03 18.15 9.16
CA THR A 519 0.89 17.79 10.58
C THR A 519 2.19 17.13 11.04
N LEU A 520 2.79 17.62 12.11
CA LEU A 520 3.97 17.01 12.72
C LEU A 520 3.71 16.65 14.19
N ILE A 521 4.29 15.52 14.62
CA ILE A 521 4.09 14.98 15.96
C ILE A 521 5.45 14.61 16.57
N ASN A 522 5.81 15.23 17.69
CA ASN A 522 6.88 14.74 18.56
C ASN A 522 6.28 13.73 19.54
N TYR A 523 6.71 12.47 19.46
CA TYR A 523 6.21 11.41 20.35
C TYR A 523 7.22 10.98 21.43
N LYS A 524 8.36 11.68 21.53
CA LYS A 524 9.40 11.44 22.54
C LYS A 524 9.02 11.89 23.96
N ASP A 525 8.21 12.94 24.08
CA ASP A 525 7.97 13.65 25.37
C ASP A 525 6.99 12.92 26.32
N SER A 526 6.82 11.61 26.14
CA SER A 526 5.97 10.75 26.99
C SER A 526 6.66 10.28 28.29
N GLN A 527 7.86 10.78 28.60
CA GLN A 527 8.65 10.34 29.77
C GLN A 527 8.34 11.09 31.07
N THR A 528 7.63 12.23 31.02
CA THR A 528 7.07 12.83 32.23
C THR A 528 5.70 12.20 32.52
N GLY A 529 5.47 11.81 33.78
CA GLY A 529 4.37 10.89 34.11
C GLY A 529 2.97 11.49 33.94
N THR A 530 2.01 10.62 33.61
CA THR A 530 0.54 10.87 33.55
C THR A 530 -0.05 11.26 32.17
N VAL A 531 0.52 10.79 31.05
CA VAL A 531 -0.14 10.86 29.73
C VAL A 531 -0.21 9.46 29.08
N ASN A 532 -1.41 8.91 28.93
CA ASN A 532 -1.61 7.60 28.30
C ASN A 532 -1.39 7.63 26.77
N TYR A 533 -1.76 8.71 26.07
CA TYR A 533 -1.84 8.66 24.61
C TYR A 533 -0.50 8.63 23.89
N LEU A 534 0.43 9.56 24.15
CA LEU A 534 1.73 9.56 23.43
C LEU A 534 2.57 8.31 23.76
N LYS A 535 2.43 7.76 24.96
CA LYS A 535 2.98 6.43 25.27
C LYS A 535 2.29 5.34 24.44
N ALA A 536 0.96 5.35 24.36
CA ALA A 536 0.19 4.43 23.51
C ALA A 536 0.47 4.62 22.00
N PHE A 537 0.90 5.80 21.54
CA PHE A 537 1.36 6.04 20.17
C PHE A 537 2.67 5.28 19.90
N GLY A 538 3.66 5.40 20.81
CA GLY A 538 4.88 4.57 20.76
C GLY A 538 4.58 3.07 20.88
N ASP A 539 3.70 2.68 21.81
CA ASP A 539 3.27 1.29 22.01
C ASP A 539 2.30 0.78 20.91
N THR A 540 1.83 1.63 19.99
CA THR A 540 1.11 1.20 18.77
C THR A 540 2.00 1.15 17.54
N PHE A 541 3.22 1.68 17.64
CA PHE A 541 4.25 1.67 16.59
C PHE A 541 5.00 0.32 16.47
N TYR A 542 4.43 -0.76 16.99
CA TYR A 542 4.92 -2.12 16.76
C TYR A 542 4.57 -2.59 15.36
N PHE A 543 5.52 -2.40 14.43
CA PHE A 543 5.57 -3.13 13.17
C PHE A 543 5.89 -4.62 13.41
N ASN A 544 4.90 -5.35 13.93
CA ASN A 544 4.92 -6.80 13.93
C ASN A 544 5.20 -7.29 12.49
N HIS A 545 5.87 -8.44 12.33
CA HIS A 545 6.03 -9.12 11.03
C HIS A 545 4.69 -9.63 10.41
N GLY A 546 3.55 -9.15 10.92
CA GLY A 546 2.19 -9.57 10.59
C GLY A 546 1.96 -11.07 10.80
N ASN A 547 2.61 -11.67 11.80
CA ASN A 547 2.50 -13.10 12.16
C ASN A 547 2.89 -13.41 13.63
N GLU A 548 3.65 -12.55 14.30
CA GLU A 548 4.07 -12.74 15.70
C GLU A 548 3.81 -11.49 16.55
N THR A 549 3.62 -11.68 17.86
CA THR A 549 3.36 -10.60 18.83
C THR A 549 4.65 -10.11 19.48
N GLY A 550 5.11 -8.92 19.09
CA GLY A 550 6.05 -8.11 19.88
C GLY A 550 7.52 -8.20 19.48
N SER A 551 7.94 -7.38 18.52
CA SER A 551 9.19 -6.57 18.58
C SER A 551 9.44 -5.81 17.27
N ASN A 552 10.17 -4.69 17.32
CA ASN A 552 10.59 -3.91 16.15
C ASN A 552 11.76 -4.58 15.40
N LYS A 553 11.59 -5.84 14.98
CA LYS A 553 12.65 -6.70 14.41
C LYS A 553 12.74 -6.65 12.88
N CYS A 554 12.48 -5.49 12.26
CA CYS A 554 12.91 -5.26 10.87
C CYS A 554 14.42 -5.58 10.77
N ASN A 555 14.84 -6.44 9.84
CA ASN A 555 16.27 -6.67 9.65
C ASN A 555 16.87 -5.37 9.11
N TYR A 556 17.76 -4.77 9.90
CA TYR A 556 18.34 -3.46 9.64
C TYR A 556 18.90 -3.35 8.21
N GLY A 557 18.57 -2.27 7.52
CA GLY A 557 19.08 -1.94 6.19
C GLY A 557 18.18 -2.33 5.01
N LYS A 558 17.06 -3.04 5.21
CA LYS A 558 16.12 -3.42 4.14
C LYS A 558 14.76 -2.75 4.25
N VAL A 559 14.11 -2.55 3.11
CA VAL A 559 12.74 -2.03 3.01
C VAL A 559 11.74 -3.16 3.25
N TYR A 560 10.78 -2.91 4.14
CA TYR A 560 9.68 -3.79 4.52
C TYR A 560 8.36 -3.22 4.01
N GLN A 561 7.84 -3.81 2.94
CA GLN A 561 6.58 -3.37 2.32
C GLN A 561 5.39 -4.15 2.88
N GLY A 562 4.25 -3.49 3.02
CA GLY A 562 3.05 -4.02 3.69
C GLY A 562 3.01 -3.71 5.19
N LEU A 563 3.66 -2.61 5.61
CA LEU A 563 3.60 -2.13 7.00
C LEU A 563 2.47 -1.11 7.20
N ALA A 564 2.21 -0.26 6.21
CA ALA A 564 1.13 0.73 6.21
C ALA A 564 -0.16 0.20 5.57
N SER A 565 -1.30 0.78 5.95
CA SER A 565 -2.58 0.56 5.29
C SER A 565 -2.52 0.99 3.82
N ASN A 566 -3.11 0.21 2.91
CA ASN A 566 -3.26 0.60 1.50
C ASN A 566 -4.11 1.86 1.29
N THR A 567 -4.82 2.32 2.33
CA THR A 567 -5.62 3.56 2.32
C THR A 567 -5.24 4.52 3.45
N TYR A 568 -5.18 5.80 3.13
CA TYR A 568 -5.07 6.96 4.01
C TYR A 568 -6.34 7.81 3.85
N ASP A 569 -6.90 8.29 4.95
CA ASP A 569 -8.12 9.09 4.95
C ASP A 569 -7.73 10.58 4.93
N ILE A 570 -7.93 11.25 3.78
CA ILE A 570 -7.48 12.65 3.61
C ILE A 570 -8.33 13.60 4.47
N ASP A 571 -9.65 13.42 4.48
CA ASP A 571 -10.59 14.33 5.14
C ASP A 571 -10.40 14.35 6.66
N THR A 572 -10.05 13.21 7.26
CA THR A 572 -9.77 13.07 8.70
C THR A 572 -8.28 12.92 9.03
N ASN A 573 -7.40 13.25 8.08
CA ASN A 573 -5.92 13.21 8.23
C ASN A 573 -5.38 11.84 8.70
N THR A 574 -6.14 10.74 8.51
CA THR A 574 -5.98 9.51 9.29
C THR A 574 -5.14 8.43 8.59
N PHE A 575 -3.96 8.18 9.15
CA PHE A 575 -3.06 7.07 8.82
C PHE A 575 -3.24 5.87 9.76
N LYS A 576 -3.14 4.65 9.21
CA LYS A 576 -3.33 3.36 9.89
C LYS A 576 -2.29 2.33 9.42
N LEU A 577 -1.98 1.35 10.27
CA LEU A 577 -1.06 0.24 9.95
C LEU A 577 -1.78 -0.92 9.25
N ALA A 578 -1.05 -1.68 8.43
CA ALA A 578 -1.55 -2.88 7.74
C ALA A 578 -2.02 -3.99 8.70
N SER A 579 -1.53 -3.97 9.94
CA SER A 579 -1.85 -4.94 11.01
C SER A 579 -3.28 -4.87 11.53
N GLY A 580 -4.14 -3.99 11.00
CA GLY A 580 -5.51 -3.80 11.44
C GLY A 580 -5.63 -2.98 12.74
N ASN A 581 -4.57 -2.26 13.11
CA ASN A 581 -4.62 -1.35 14.25
C ASN A 581 -5.68 -0.26 14.03
N THR A 582 -6.63 -0.16 14.95
CA THR A 582 -7.78 0.75 14.87
C THR A 582 -7.45 2.18 15.27
N THR A 583 -6.35 2.40 15.99
CA THR A 583 -5.95 3.72 16.50
C THR A 583 -5.32 4.57 15.40
N PRO A 584 -5.85 5.76 15.08
CA PRO A 584 -5.21 6.71 14.16
C PRO A 584 -3.86 7.17 14.71
N LEU A 585 -2.83 7.15 13.87
CA LEU A 585 -1.52 7.69 14.24
C LEU A 585 -1.46 9.20 14.00
N PHE A 586 -1.88 9.63 12.82
CA PHE A 586 -2.32 11.01 12.61
C PHE A 586 -3.84 11.05 12.87
N PRO A 587 -4.33 11.88 13.80
CA PRO A 587 -5.75 12.04 14.10
C PRO A 587 -6.33 13.32 13.46
N ASP A 588 -7.62 13.52 13.66
CA ASP A 588 -8.28 14.83 13.53
C ASP A 588 -7.75 15.82 14.58
N SER A 589 -7.66 17.11 14.24
CA SER A 589 -7.20 18.18 15.12
C SER A 589 -8.19 18.57 16.21
N ASP A 590 -9.48 18.27 16.03
CA ASP A 590 -10.54 18.72 16.95
C ASP A 590 -10.71 17.82 18.19
N GLU A 591 -10.00 16.69 18.27
CA GLU A 591 -10.01 15.80 19.43
C GLU A 591 -9.20 16.39 20.62
N PRO A 592 -9.84 16.75 21.75
CA PRO A 592 -9.20 17.50 22.83
C PRO A 592 -8.14 16.71 23.62
N THR A 593 -7.95 15.42 23.33
CA THR A 593 -6.92 14.58 23.96
C THR A 593 -5.51 14.81 23.40
N TYR A 594 -5.39 15.34 22.17
CA TYR A 594 -4.11 15.57 21.49
C TYR A 594 -3.59 17.00 21.71
N VAL A 595 -4.49 17.99 21.69
CA VAL A 595 -4.20 19.44 21.77
C VAL A 595 -3.46 19.84 23.06
N MET A 596 -3.57 19.05 24.14
CA MET A 596 -3.13 19.42 25.49
C MET A 596 -1.62 19.27 25.77
N ASN A 597 -0.85 18.59 24.91
CA ASN A 597 0.50 18.10 25.26
C ASN A 597 1.67 18.72 24.47
N GLY A 598 1.46 19.78 23.68
CA GLY A 598 2.54 20.60 23.10
C GLY A 598 3.42 19.96 22.02
N GLY A 599 3.37 18.63 21.83
CA GLY A 599 4.09 17.90 20.77
C GLY A 599 3.25 17.62 19.51
N TYR A 600 2.04 18.16 19.40
CA TYR A 600 1.17 18.03 18.22
C TYR A 600 1.07 19.37 17.47
N HIS A 601 1.50 19.40 16.21
CA HIS A 601 1.67 20.61 15.41
C HIS A 601 0.90 20.47 14.08
N PRO A 602 -0.38 20.84 14.04
CA PRO A 602 -1.19 20.86 12.81
C PRO A 602 -0.92 22.12 11.98
N ASN A 603 -1.22 22.07 10.69
CA ASN A 603 -1.17 23.20 9.76
C ASN A 603 0.20 23.89 9.58
N VAL A 604 1.30 23.19 9.88
CA VAL A 604 2.67 23.69 9.68
C VAL A 604 2.91 23.96 8.19
N GLY A 605 3.52 25.11 7.89
CA GLY A 605 4.03 25.42 6.56
C GLY A 605 5.37 24.73 6.33
N VAL A 606 5.54 24.00 5.23
CA VAL A 606 6.80 23.32 4.92
C VAL A 606 7.49 24.00 3.73
N SER A 607 8.69 24.53 3.96
CA SER A 607 9.42 25.36 3.01
C SER A 607 10.38 24.53 2.13
N PHE A 608 10.13 24.57 0.83
CA PHE A 608 10.98 23.99 -0.22
C PHE A 608 11.79 25.09 -0.91
N PHE A 609 13.05 24.82 -1.24
CA PHE A 609 13.84 25.68 -2.15
C PHE A 609 13.80 25.11 -3.57
N LYS A 610 14.00 25.94 -4.59
CA LYS A 610 14.16 25.47 -5.97
C LYS A 610 15.60 25.04 -6.21
N ASP A 611 15.82 23.88 -6.82
CA ASP A 611 17.15 23.44 -7.26
C ASP A 611 17.41 23.70 -8.75
N LYS A 612 18.67 23.54 -9.15
CA LYS A 612 19.13 23.81 -10.52
C LYS A 612 18.49 22.93 -11.60
N ASP A 613 17.94 21.77 -11.22
CA ASP A 613 17.21 20.88 -12.14
C ASP A 613 15.74 21.28 -12.30
N GLY A 614 15.25 22.18 -11.43
CA GLY A 614 13.89 22.74 -11.46
C GLY A 614 12.91 22.03 -10.53
N TYR A 615 13.38 21.24 -9.56
CA TYR A 615 12.53 20.66 -8.52
C TYR A 615 12.41 21.62 -7.33
N TRP A 616 11.24 21.59 -6.68
CA TRP A 616 11.04 22.10 -5.34
C TRP A 616 11.53 21.03 -4.35
N THR A 617 12.56 21.36 -3.59
CA THR A 617 13.34 20.41 -2.80
C THR A 617 13.51 20.82 -1.33
N ILE A 618 13.39 19.83 -0.45
CA ILE A 618 13.97 19.78 0.90
C ILE A 618 15.17 18.84 0.82
N ASP A 619 16.33 19.22 1.34
CA ASP A 619 17.49 18.30 1.44
C ASP A 619 18.22 18.50 2.77
N SER A 620 17.95 17.64 3.74
CA SER A 620 18.60 17.69 5.06
C SER A 620 20.04 17.14 5.09
N ALA A 621 20.47 16.41 4.07
CA ALA A 621 21.89 16.07 3.89
C ALA A 621 22.72 17.30 3.44
N SER A 622 22.05 18.39 3.03
CA SER A 622 22.67 19.68 2.73
C SER A 622 22.66 20.66 3.91
N THR A 623 21.57 20.74 4.68
CA THR A 623 21.29 21.79 5.69
C THR A 623 20.44 21.26 6.85
N ARG A 624 20.36 21.96 7.99
CA ARG A 624 19.45 21.58 9.08
C ARG A 624 18.04 22.07 8.79
N TYR A 625 17.02 21.26 9.06
CA TYR A 625 15.61 21.66 9.04
C TYR A 625 15.01 21.58 10.45
N ALA A 626 14.31 22.65 10.86
CA ALA A 626 13.59 22.74 12.14
C ALA A 626 12.32 23.60 11.98
N ILE A 627 11.37 23.46 12.91
CA ILE A 627 10.21 24.37 12.98
C ILE A 627 10.64 25.71 13.62
N VAL A 628 10.22 26.81 13.00
CA VAL A 628 10.28 28.17 13.56
C VAL A 628 8.88 28.77 13.62
N LYS A 629 8.73 29.90 14.32
CA LYS A 629 7.52 30.74 14.25
C LYS A 629 7.80 32.02 13.45
N GLU A 630 6.97 32.30 12.45
CA GLU A 630 7.01 33.51 11.61
C GLU A 630 5.58 34.06 11.51
N ASP A 631 5.37 35.32 11.90
CA ASP A 631 4.06 35.99 11.92
C ASP A 631 2.92 35.12 12.54
N ASP A 632 3.22 34.55 13.71
CA ASP A 632 2.41 33.62 14.50
C ASP A 632 2.06 32.26 13.82
N GLN A 633 2.58 31.99 12.62
CA GLN A 633 2.50 30.68 11.95
C GLN A 633 3.74 29.82 12.22
N GLU A 634 3.58 28.51 12.29
CA GLU A 634 4.70 27.56 12.39
C GLU A 634 5.18 27.12 11.01
N VAL A 635 6.49 27.23 10.77
CA VAL A 635 7.12 26.95 9.47
C VAL A 635 8.33 26.04 9.66
N LEU A 636 8.30 24.86 9.06
CA LEU A 636 9.44 23.95 8.93
C LEU A 636 10.32 24.41 7.75
N LYS A 637 11.56 24.82 8.04
CA LYS A 637 12.45 25.42 7.03
C LYS A 637 13.95 25.20 7.35
N PRO A 638 14.86 25.57 6.42
CA PRO A 638 16.30 25.56 6.70
C PRO A 638 16.69 26.50 7.84
N VAL A 639 17.55 26.02 8.74
CA VAL A 639 18.14 26.77 9.86
C VAL A 639 19.64 26.49 9.97
N ASP A 640 20.37 27.31 10.73
CA ASP A 640 21.77 27.03 11.09
C ASP A 640 21.86 25.86 12.07
N GLY A 641 22.82 24.95 11.87
CA GLY A 641 23.10 23.83 12.79
C GLY A 641 23.68 22.59 12.11
N GLU A 642 23.68 21.46 12.83
CA GLU A 642 24.04 20.15 12.27
C GLU A 642 23.03 19.72 11.20
N LYS A 643 23.52 19.37 10.01
CA LYS A 643 22.74 18.86 8.87
C LYS A 643 21.93 17.63 9.26
N SER A 644 20.62 17.81 9.37
CA SER A 644 19.65 16.84 9.87
C SER A 644 18.23 17.35 9.67
N PHE A 645 17.27 16.46 9.52
CA PHE A 645 15.85 16.78 9.54
C PHE A 645 15.34 16.59 10.97
N ARG A 646 15.41 17.62 11.81
CA ARG A 646 14.92 17.52 13.20
C ARG A 646 13.96 18.67 13.51
N PRO A 647 12.66 18.52 13.19
CA PRO A 647 11.64 19.55 13.41
C PRO A 647 11.61 20.11 14.85
N PHE A 648 11.96 19.28 15.83
CA PHE A 648 11.73 19.51 17.26
C PHE A 648 13.01 19.65 18.11
N GLY A 649 14.12 20.13 17.54
CA GLY A 649 15.39 20.26 18.27
C GLY A 649 16.34 19.11 17.95
N ASP A 650 16.88 18.42 18.94
CA ASP A 650 17.74 17.22 18.74
C ASP A 650 17.00 15.92 19.10
N ASP A 651 15.71 15.89 18.79
CA ASP A 651 14.83 14.74 18.95
C ASP A 651 14.74 13.94 17.65
N ASN A 652 15.08 12.65 17.73
CA ASN A 652 14.99 11.67 16.65
C ASN A 652 13.79 10.72 16.87
N HIS A 653 12.62 11.21 17.27
CA HIS A 653 11.41 10.40 17.51
C HIS A 653 10.17 11.23 17.15
N PHE A 654 9.89 11.34 15.85
CA PHE A 654 8.82 12.20 15.35
C PHE A 654 8.16 11.67 14.08
N ALA A 655 6.97 12.20 13.79
CA ALA A 655 6.18 11.89 12.62
C ALA A 655 5.88 13.17 11.81
N MET A 656 5.76 13.07 10.49
CA MET A 656 5.25 14.10 9.60
C MET A 656 4.24 13.51 8.60
N ALA A 657 3.06 14.12 8.50
CA ALA A 657 2.14 13.97 7.39
C ALA A 657 2.15 15.27 6.58
N LEU A 658 2.60 15.20 5.32
CA LEU A 658 2.82 16.34 4.44
C LEU A 658 1.97 16.23 3.17
N PRO A 659 0.84 16.95 3.09
CA PRO A 659 0.03 17.02 1.87
C PRO A 659 0.64 18.01 0.86
N ILE A 660 0.63 17.62 -0.41
CA ILE A 660 1.12 18.41 -1.55
C ILE A 660 0.10 18.28 -2.69
N LYS A 661 -0.66 19.36 -2.92
CA LYS A 661 -1.62 19.47 -4.02
C LYS A 661 -0.92 19.69 -5.36
N PHE A 662 -1.25 18.87 -6.35
CA PHE A 662 -0.60 18.86 -7.66
C PHE A 662 -1.55 18.50 -8.81
N SER A 663 -1.09 18.75 -10.05
CA SER A 663 -1.73 18.22 -11.25
C SER A 663 -0.68 17.89 -12.30
N VAL A 664 -0.85 16.75 -12.96
CA VAL A 664 0.03 16.32 -14.05
C VAL A 664 -0.65 16.62 -15.38
N SER A 665 0.05 17.20 -16.35
CA SER A 665 -0.54 17.44 -17.68
C SER A 665 -0.66 16.13 -18.47
N ASN A 666 -1.60 16.07 -19.42
CA ASN A 666 -1.74 14.93 -20.33
C ASN A 666 -0.40 14.50 -20.96
N GLY A 667 -0.05 13.23 -20.79
CA GLY A 667 1.25 12.67 -21.19
C GLY A 667 2.32 12.69 -20.10
N GLY A 668 2.02 13.20 -18.90
CA GLY A 668 2.84 13.03 -17.71
C GLY A 668 3.98 14.03 -17.54
N LYS A 669 3.90 15.20 -18.18
CA LYS A 669 5.03 16.13 -18.33
C LYS A 669 4.81 17.48 -17.67
N ASN A 670 5.91 18.14 -17.31
CA ASN A 670 5.93 19.52 -16.81
C ASN A 670 5.89 20.53 -17.99
N GLU A 671 5.91 21.82 -17.68
CA GLU A 671 5.80 22.90 -18.68
C GLU A 671 7.03 23.02 -19.60
N ASP A 672 8.19 22.47 -19.20
CA ASP A 672 9.41 22.36 -20.03
C ASP A 672 9.44 21.09 -20.91
N GLY A 673 8.43 20.22 -20.80
CA GLY A 673 8.41 18.90 -21.46
C GLY A 673 9.27 17.82 -20.79
N LYS A 674 9.89 18.11 -19.63
CA LYS A 674 10.49 17.07 -18.76
C LYS A 674 9.39 16.18 -18.20
N ASP A 675 9.70 14.93 -17.87
CA ASP A 675 8.76 14.08 -17.15
C ASP A 675 8.45 14.68 -15.78
N THR A 676 7.19 14.61 -15.37
CA THR A 676 6.77 14.98 -14.02
C THR A 676 7.16 13.87 -13.06
N ILE A 677 7.92 14.20 -12.02
CA ILE A 677 8.53 13.22 -11.11
C ILE A 677 8.43 13.73 -9.67
N PHE A 678 8.02 12.83 -8.76
CA PHE A 678 8.25 12.95 -7.32
C PHE A 678 9.45 12.08 -6.94
N LYS A 679 10.35 12.59 -6.10
CA LYS A 679 11.47 11.85 -5.50
C LYS A 679 11.48 12.01 -3.98
N PHE A 680 11.85 10.94 -3.30
CA PHE A 680 12.13 10.88 -1.87
C PHE A 680 13.53 10.30 -1.63
N SER A 681 14.19 10.67 -0.54
CA SER A 681 15.33 9.92 0.01
C SER A 681 15.41 10.08 1.53
N GLY A 682 15.54 8.97 2.27
CA GLY A 682 15.62 9.02 3.72
C GLY A 682 15.70 7.69 4.45
N ASP A 683 16.02 7.75 5.74
CA ASP A 683 16.05 6.64 6.71
C ASP A 683 14.65 6.39 7.31
N ASP A 684 14.47 5.25 8.00
CA ASP A 684 13.20 4.81 8.63
C ASP A 684 11.94 4.84 7.73
N ASP A 685 10.72 4.91 8.30
CA ASP A 685 9.47 4.56 7.59
C ASP A 685 8.91 5.71 6.75
N VAL A 686 8.66 5.42 5.48
CA VAL A 686 8.12 6.40 4.52
C VAL A 686 7.03 5.77 3.66
N PHE A 687 5.85 6.39 3.64
CA PHE A 687 4.70 5.94 2.88
C PHE A 687 4.12 7.12 2.10
N VAL A 688 4.04 7.03 0.77
CA VAL A 688 3.46 8.10 -0.07
C VAL A 688 2.14 7.65 -0.66
N TYR A 689 1.10 8.40 -0.31
CA TYR A 689 -0.26 8.24 -0.80
C TYR A 689 -0.54 9.24 -1.91
N ILE A 690 -1.45 8.87 -2.82
CA ILE A 690 -2.06 9.77 -3.79
C ILE A 690 -3.57 9.53 -3.74
N ASP A 691 -4.39 10.58 -3.68
CA ASP A 691 -5.86 10.50 -3.54
C ASP A 691 -6.30 9.44 -2.48
N GLY A 692 -5.58 9.38 -1.36
CA GLY A 692 -5.85 8.45 -0.25
C GLY A 692 -5.42 7.00 -0.47
N LYS A 693 -4.74 6.65 -1.57
CA LYS A 693 -4.24 5.28 -1.86
C LYS A 693 -2.72 5.21 -1.77
N LEU A 694 -2.20 4.15 -1.16
CA LEU A 694 -0.75 3.93 -1.04
C LEU A 694 -0.14 3.64 -2.41
N VAL A 695 0.96 4.32 -2.73
CA VAL A 695 1.68 4.20 -4.01
C VAL A 695 3.14 3.81 -3.79
N LEU A 696 3.83 4.49 -2.88
CA LEU A 696 5.23 4.22 -2.54
C LEU A 696 5.30 3.75 -1.08
N ASP A 697 5.72 2.51 -0.86
CA ASP A 697 5.97 1.94 0.46
C ASP A 697 7.48 1.70 0.63
N ILE A 698 8.08 2.48 1.53
CA ILE A 698 9.46 2.38 2.01
C ILE A 698 9.40 2.30 3.55
N GLY A 699 8.67 1.32 4.09
CA GLY A 699 8.68 1.02 5.53
C GLY A 699 9.93 0.24 5.98
N GLY A 700 10.14 0.17 7.29
CA GLY A 700 11.19 -0.64 7.93
C GLY A 700 12.43 0.14 8.35
N ILE A 701 13.27 -0.45 9.20
CA ILE A 701 14.45 0.22 9.77
C ILE A 701 15.63 0.07 8.80
N HIS A 702 16.01 1.15 8.13
CA HIS A 702 17.12 1.18 7.17
C HIS A 702 17.79 2.55 7.07
N ASP A 703 19.01 2.56 6.54
CA ASP A 703 19.71 3.76 6.09
C ASP A 703 18.98 4.43 4.90
N ALA A 704 19.54 5.53 4.37
CA ALA A 704 18.89 6.38 3.36
C ALA A 704 18.52 5.66 2.05
N MET A 705 17.26 5.22 1.97
CA MET A 705 16.61 4.63 0.79
C MET A 705 15.97 5.72 -0.06
N LYS A 706 16.05 5.56 -1.38
CA LYS A 706 15.60 6.52 -2.39
C LYS A 706 14.34 5.98 -3.05
N GLY A 707 13.32 6.82 -3.17
CA GLY A 707 12.05 6.51 -3.83
C GLY A 707 11.77 7.46 -4.98
N GLN A 708 11.16 6.99 -6.06
CA GLN A 708 10.81 7.80 -7.22
C GLN A 708 9.48 7.33 -7.82
N ILE A 709 8.62 8.29 -8.17
CA ILE A 709 7.39 8.08 -8.95
C ILE A 709 7.49 8.94 -10.21
N ASN A 710 7.56 8.33 -11.39
CA ASN A 710 7.49 9.02 -12.67
C ASN A 710 6.03 9.02 -13.18
N PHE A 711 5.45 10.21 -13.38
CA PHE A 711 4.04 10.39 -13.77
C PHE A 711 3.78 10.36 -15.29
N ALA A 712 4.80 10.10 -16.12
CA ALA A 712 4.66 9.79 -17.55
C ALA A 712 4.67 8.29 -17.82
N THR A 713 5.63 7.55 -17.25
CA THR A 713 5.69 6.08 -17.36
C THR A 713 4.73 5.40 -16.37
N GLY A 714 4.52 6.02 -15.20
CA GLY A 714 3.89 5.43 -14.02
C GLY A 714 4.89 4.67 -13.15
N GLU A 715 6.17 4.59 -13.52
CA GLU A 715 7.16 3.75 -12.85
C GLU A 715 7.41 4.17 -11.40
N ILE A 716 7.50 3.16 -10.53
CA ILE A 716 7.81 3.31 -9.10
C ILE A 716 9.15 2.60 -8.82
N LEU A 717 10.18 3.40 -8.57
CA LEU A 717 11.53 2.94 -8.29
C LEU A 717 11.84 3.12 -6.80
N ILE A 718 12.37 2.07 -6.17
CA ILE A 718 12.99 2.13 -4.84
C ILE A 718 14.43 1.64 -4.98
N GLN A 719 15.39 2.34 -4.38
CA GLN A 719 16.81 2.04 -4.55
C GLN A 719 17.65 2.54 -3.37
N GLY A 720 18.69 1.80 -2.98
CA GLY A 720 19.61 2.21 -1.92
C GLY A 720 20.66 1.15 -1.58
N ASP A 721 21.61 1.51 -0.73
CA ASP A 721 22.80 0.71 -0.46
C ASP A 721 22.58 -0.15 0.81
N HIS A 722 22.87 -1.45 0.72
CA HIS A 722 22.78 -2.41 1.82
C HIS A 722 24.04 -3.28 1.84
N ASP A 723 24.77 -3.31 2.95
CA ASP A 723 26.04 -4.04 3.09
C ASP A 723 27.07 -3.80 1.95
N SER A 724 27.05 -2.59 1.37
CA SER A 724 27.87 -2.18 0.19
C SER A 724 27.38 -2.71 -1.16
N VAL A 725 26.30 -3.48 -1.19
CA VAL A 725 25.59 -3.86 -2.41
C VAL A 725 24.56 -2.77 -2.71
N LEU A 726 24.52 -2.27 -3.95
CA LEU A 726 23.43 -1.39 -4.39
C LEU A 726 22.19 -2.25 -4.63
N THR A 727 21.06 -1.89 -4.04
CA THR A 727 19.82 -2.67 -4.08
C THR A 727 18.69 -1.88 -4.72
N SER A 728 17.72 -2.56 -5.37
CA SER A 728 16.66 -1.86 -6.10
C SER A 728 15.37 -2.68 -6.26
N SER A 729 14.25 -2.00 -6.50
CA SER A 729 12.98 -2.57 -6.98
C SER A 729 13.06 -3.13 -8.42
N VAL A 730 14.19 -2.88 -9.09
CA VAL A 730 14.58 -3.45 -10.38
C VAL A 730 14.85 -4.96 -10.24
N ASN A 731 15.83 -5.37 -9.43
CA ASN A 731 16.09 -6.78 -9.14
C ASN A 731 15.30 -7.30 -7.92
N GLY A 732 14.56 -6.43 -7.23
CA GLY A 732 13.81 -6.74 -6.02
C GLY A 732 14.66 -6.90 -4.76
N SER A 733 15.97 -6.61 -4.80
CA SER A 733 16.88 -6.93 -3.69
C SER A 733 16.79 -5.98 -2.48
N CYS A 734 16.12 -4.82 -2.63
CA CYS A 734 15.84 -3.93 -1.51
C CYS A 734 14.64 -4.39 -0.66
N TYR A 735 13.81 -5.32 -1.15
CA TYR A 735 12.50 -5.65 -0.58
C TYR A 735 12.48 -6.90 0.29
N ALA A 736 11.88 -6.76 1.48
CA ALA A 736 11.13 -7.82 2.16
C ALA A 736 9.62 -7.59 1.88
N LYS A 737 9.01 -8.45 1.06
CA LYS A 737 7.64 -8.26 0.55
C LYS A 737 6.55 -8.75 1.51
N LYS A 738 5.52 -7.92 1.76
CA LYS A 738 4.24 -8.35 2.35
C LYS A 738 3.01 -7.53 1.88
N GLY A 739 2.86 -7.28 0.58
CA GLY A 739 1.51 -6.95 0.04
C GLY A 739 1.40 -5.87 -1.03
N ILE A 740 2.48 -5.15 -1.36
CA ILE A 740 2.54 -4.33 -2.57
C ILE A 740 3.42 -5.04 -3.59
N GLU A 741 2.81 -5.51 -4.68
CA GLU A 741 3.52 -6.20 -5.76
C GLU A 741 3.82 -5.27 -6.95
N ASP A 742 3.03 -4.21 -7.09
CA ASP A 742 3.08 -3.28 -8.22
C ASP A 742 4.20 -2.25 -8.11
N THR A 743 5.07 -2.19 -9.12
CA THR A 743 6.02 -1.09 -9.31
C THR A 743 5.54 -0.07 -10.35
N ASN A 744 4.21 0.12 -10.47
CA ASN A 744 3.63 1.10 -11.37
C ASN A 744 2.34 1.73 -10.83
N LEU A 745 2.27 3.06 -10.80
CA LEU A 745 1.15 3.90 -10.38
C LEU A 745 -0.18 3.52 -11.05
N TYR A 746 -0.14 3.09 -12.31
CA TYR A 746 -1.34 2.82 -13.12
C TYR A 746 -1.92 1.40 -12.94
N SER A 747 -1.41 0.62 -11.98
CA SER A 747 -2.18 -0.46 -11.36
C SER A 747 -3.26 0.07 -10.41
N VAL A 748 -2.95 1.16 -9.70
CA VAL A 748 -3.78 1.79 -8.66
C VAL A 748 -4.75 2.83 -9.24
N PHE A 749 -4.41 3.41 -10.40
CA PHE A 749 -5.16 4.49 -11.06
C PHE A 749 -5.39 4.27 -12.56
N ASP A 750 -6.59 4.61 -13.03
CA ASP A 750 -6.89 4.72 -14.45
C ASP A 750 -6.09 5.87 -15.08
N LYS A 751 -5.06 5.53 -15.87
CA LYS A 751 -4.19 6.49 -16.56
C LYS A 751 -4.95 7.50 -17.43
N SER A 752 -6.11 7.13 -17.97
CA SER A 752 -6.92 8.03 -18.81
C SER A 752 -7.64 9.13 -18.00
N LYS A 753 -7.76 8.97 -16.68
CA LYS A 753 -8.46 9.89 -15.75
C LYS A 753 -7.55 10.60 -14.75
N PHE A 754 -6.24 10.33 -14.80
CA PHE A 754 -5.23 10.90 -13.88
C PHE A 754 -4.66 12.26 -14.35
N PHE A 755 -4.89 12.65 -15.60
CA PHE A 755 -4.32 13.87 -16.17
C PHE A 755 -5.25 15.08 -16.08
N ASP A 756 -4.66 16.25 -15.87
CA ASP A 756 -5.29 17.58 -15.79
C ASP A 756 -6.41 17.73 -14.71
N LYS A 757 -6.49 16.77 -13.77
CA LYS A 757 -7.20 16.82 -12.48
C LYS A 757 -6.25 17.34 -11.38
N GLU A 758 -6.79 17.90 -10.29
CA GLU A 758 -6.03 18.06 -9.04
C GLU A 758 -5.96 16.72 -8.28
N HIS A 759 -4.81 16.46 -7.67
CA HIS A 759 -4.51 15.29 -6.86
C HIS A 759 -3.85 15.71 -5.55
N ASP A 760 -4.08 14.94 -4.50
CA ASP A 760 -3.46 15.13 -3.19
C ASP A 760 -2.40 14.04 -2.99
N LEU A 761 -1.12 14.43 -3.04
CA LEU A 761 0.00 13.56 -2.66
C LEU A 761 0.31 13.78 -1.18
N THR A 762 0.24 12.73 -0.36
CA THR A 762 0.56 12.81 1.06
C THR A 762 1.81 11.99 1.35
N VAL A 763 2.90 12.65 1.75
CA VAL A 763 4.08 11.97 2.29
C VAL A 763 3.87 11.77 3.79
N ILE A 764 3.80 10.52 4.20
CA ILE A 764 3.89 10.12 5.61
C ILE A 764 5.33 9.67 5.88
N TYR A 765 5.96 10.25 6.90
CA TYR A 765 7.34 9.96 7.32
C TYR A 765 7.41 9.81 8.83
N PHE A 766 8.15 8.80 9.32
CA PHE A 766 8.44 8.59 10.73
C PHE A 766 9.92 8.32 10.95
N GLU A 767 10.55 9.10 11.83
CA GLU A 767 11.90 8.86 12.36
C GLU A 767 11.76 8.14 13.71
N ARG A 768 12.40 6.98 13.89
CA ARG A 768 12.23 6.09 15.06
C ARG A 768 13.42 6.03 16.02
N GLY A 769 14.48 6.82 15.80
CA GLY A 769 15.61 6.87 16.73
C GLY A 769 16.91 6.34 16.16
N ALA A 770 17.25 6.76 14.94
CA ALA A 770 18.54 6.53 14.33
C ALA A 770 19.49 7.72 14.59
N SER A 771 20.45 7.96 13.67
CA SER A 771 21.57 8.89 13.88
C SER A 771 21.36 10.26 13.25
N ARG A 772 21.48 10.35 11.92
CA ARG A 772 21.53 11.62 11.18
C ARG A 772 20.15 12.23 10.93
N SER A 773 19.10 11.41 10.87
CA SER A 773 17.74 11.79 10.48
C SER A 773 17.73 12.51 9.13
N ASN A 774 17.74 11.71 8.07
CA ASN A 774 17.85 12.16 6.70
C ASN A 774 16.48 12.12 6.03
N CYS A 775 15.94 13.29 5.72
CA CYS A 775 14.79 13.44 4.84
C CYS A 775 15.11 14.41 3.70
N ARG A 776 14.86 13.94 2.47
CA ARG A 776 14.95 14.71 1.23
C ARG A 776 13.69 14.45 0.39
N ILE A 777 12.98 15.50 0.02
CA ILE A 777 11.72 15.43 -0.74
C ILE A 777 11.86 16.41 -1.91
N SER A 778 11.67 15.94 -3.14
CA SER A 778 11.82 16.74 -4.37
C SER A 778 10.67 16.52 -5.35
N PHE A 779 10.08 17.58 -5.90
CA PHE A 779 9.06 17.47 -6.95
C PHE A 779 9.14 18.59 -7.99
N ASN A 780 8.91 18.28 -9.27
CA ASN A 780 8.97 19.24 -10.38
C ASN A 780 7.59 19.61 -10.97
N PHE A 781 6.51 19.32 -10.25
CA PHE A 781 5.16 19.77 -10.58
C PHE A 781 4.80 21.09 -9.89
N ASN A 782 3.93 21.87 -10.54
CA ASN A 782 3.41 23.13 -10.01
C ASN A 782 2.32 22.86 -8.96
N LYS A 783 2.32 23.65 -7.87
CA LYS A 783 1.19 23.75 -6.92
C LYS A 783 -0.07 24.17 -7.69
N THR A 784 -1.21 23.66 -7.26
CA THR A 784 -2.49 23.83 -7.97
C THR A 784 -3.53 24.55 -7.15
N GLU A 785 -4.47 25.13 -7.89
CA GLU A 785 -5.76 25.58 -7.40
C GLU A 785 -6.80 24.96 -8.35
N GLU A 786 -7.56 23.96 -7.91
CA GLU A 786 -8.81 23.60 -8.58
C GLU A 786 -9.81 24.73 -8.40
N VAL A 787 -10.32 25.28 -9.50
CA VAL A 787 -11.20 26.45 -9.45
C VAL A 787 -12.65 26.06 -9.69
N ASN A 788 -13.47 26.24 -8.67
CA ASN A 788 -14.90 26.01 -8.71
C ASN A 788 -15.67 27.25 -9.20
N VAL A 789 -16.48 27.05 -10.21
CA VAL A 789 -17.34 28.05 -10.87
C VAL A 789 -18.81 27.77 -10.52
N GLU A 790 -19.64 28.81 -10.53
CA GLU A 790 -21.09 28.65 -10.46
C GLU A 790 -21.69 28.87 -11.86
N TYR A 791 -22.78 28.15 -12.16
CA TYR A 791 -23.69 28.46 -13.26
C TYR A 791 -25.05 28.85 -12.69
N GLU A 792 -25.62 29.93 -13.24
CA GLU A 792 -26.99 30.34 -13.02
C GLU A 792 -27.67 30.56 -14.39
N GLY A 793 -28.85 29.99 -14.56
CA GLY A 793 -29.72 30.15 -15.73
C GLY A 793 -31.18 30.12 -15.33
N PHE A 794 -32.09 30.28 -16.30
CA PHE A 794 -33.52 30.33 -16.02
C PHE A 794 -34.35 29.35 -16.84
N LYS A 795 -35.36 28.78 -16.20
CA LYS A 795 -36.41 27.96 -16.80
C LYS A 795 -37.71 28.76 -16.90
N ASN A 796 -38.23 28.87 -18.11
CA ASN A 796 -39.47 29.59 -18.43
C ASN A 796 -40.55 28.64 -18.96
N LYS A 797 -41.81 29.07 -18.89
CA LYS A 797 -42.98 28.43 -19.51
C LYS A 797 -42.95 28.60 -21.04
N ALA A 798 -43.90 27.99 -21.74
CA ALA A 798 -44.02 28.05 -23.21
C ALA A 798 -44.21 29.46 -23.80
N ASP A 799 -44.54 30.47 -22.99
CA ASP A 799 -44.56 31.88 -23.40
C ASP A 799 -43.16 32.52 -23.51
N GLY A 800 -42.12 31.80 -23.07
CA GLY A 800 -40.73 32.25 -23.02
C GLY A 800 -40.44 33.35 -21.99
N LYS A 801 -41.39 33.68 -21.10
CA LYS A 801 -41.32 34.89 -20.24
C LYS A 801 -41.67 34.63 -18.79
N THR A 802 -42.69 33.81 -18.54
CA THR A 802 -43.10 33.46 -17.18
C THR A 802 -42.17 32.38 -16.65
N LYS A 803 -41.68 32.52 -15.41
CA LYS A 803 -40.80 31.53 -14.76
C LYS A 803 -41.51 30.20 -14.52
N LEU A 804 -40.74 29.10 -14.50
CA LEU A 804 -41.23 27.74 -14.36
C LEU A 804 -40.41 26.94 -13.33
N GLU A 805 -41.05 26.66 -12.21
CA GLU A 805 -40.56 25.85 -11.08
C GLU A 805 -40.66 24.34 -11.35
N GLY A 806 -39.81 23.55 -10.70
CA GLY A 806 -39.91 22.09 -10.61
C GLY A 806 -39.29 21.29 -11.77
N ALA A 807 -38.57 21.93 -12.69
CA ALA A 807 -37.91 21.24 -13.81
C ALA A 807 -36.54 20.72 -13.35
N LYS A 808 -36.29 19.41 -13.49
CA LYS A 808 -35.03 18.79 -13.08
C LYS A 808 -34.02 18.78 -14.23
N PHE A 809 -32.81 19.24 -13.96
CA PHE A 809 -31.66 19.23 -14.86
C PHE A 809 -30.54 18.36 -14.31
N ALA A 810 -29.74 17.78 -15.20
CA ALA A 810 -28.52 17.05 -14.87
C ALA A 810 -27.38 17.42 -15.83
N LEU A 811 -26.15 17.39 -15.33
CA LEU A 811 -24.93 17.56 -16.11
C LEU A 811 -24.20 16.22 -16.36
N TYR A 812 -23.50 16.16 -17.48
CA TYR A 812 -22.75 15.02 -17.99
C TYR A 812 -21.38 15.46 -18.51
N GLU A 813 -20.40 14.55 -18.52
CA GLU A 813 -19.05 14.84 -19.05
C GLU A 813 -18.92 14.56 -20.55
N ASP A 814 -19.89 13.86 -21.17
CA ASP A 814 -19.91 13.51 -22.59
C ASP A 814 -21.17 13.99 -23.32
N GLU A 815 -21.03 14.26 -24.63
CA GLU A 815 -22.13 14.79 -25.47
C GLU A 815 -23.27 13.77 -25.70
N ALA A 816 -23.02 12.46 -25.50
CA ALA A 816 -24.07 11.45 -25.53
C ALA A 816 -24.79 11.28 -24.18
N CYS A 817 -24.42 12.09 -23.17
CA CYS A 817 -24.98 12.13 -21.83
C CYS A 817 -25.08 10.75 -21.15
N LYS A 818 -23.96 10.00 -21.16
CA LYS A 818 -23.85 8.65 -20.58
C LYS A 818 -23.11 8.62 -19.25
N ASN A 819 -22.18 9.56 -19.05
CA ASN A 819 -21.36 9.71 -17.86
C ASN A 819 -21.85 10.95 -17.09
N PRO A 820 -22.63 10.81 -16.01
CA PRO A 820 -23.03 11.95 -15.18
C PRO A 820 -21.80 12.69 -14.66
N ALA A 821 -21.84 14.02 -14.71
CA ALA A 821 -20.85 14.85 -14.05
C ALA A 821 -21.11 14.81 -12.54
N MET A 822 -20.04 14.94 -11.74
CA MET A 822 -20.10 14.88 -10.28
C MET A 822 -19.72 16.23 -9.67
N ILE A 823 -20.39 16.59 -8.58
CA ILE A 823 -20.02 17.69 -7.68
C ILE A 823 -19.73 17.03 -6.33
N GLY A 824 -18.44 16.97 -5.96
CA GLY A 824 -17.98 16.07 -4.90
C GLY A 824 -18.36 14.62 -5.23
N THR A 825 -19.01 13.93 -4.29
CA THR A 825 -19.45 12.53 -4.43
C THR A 825 -20.86 12.37 -5.02
N SER A 826 -21.58 13.47 -5.32
CA SER A 826 -22.97 13.44 -5.80
C SER A 826 -23.09 13.80 -7.28
N PRO A 827 -24.05 13.22 -8.03
CA PRO A 827 -24.36 13.65 -9.39
C PRO A 827 -24.73 15.13 -9.45
N ALA A 828 -24.27 15.82 -10.48
CA ALA A 828 -24.52 17.22 -10.72
C ALA A 828 -25.95 17.44 -11.24
N GLU A 829 -26.92 17.51 -10.31
CA GLU A 829 -28.33 17.75 -10.58
C GLU A 829 -28.83 19.08 -9.97
N ALA A 830 -29.81 19.69 -10.62
CA ALA A 830 -30.50 20.90 -10.15
C ALA A 830 -32.00 20.81 -10.42
N VAL A 831 -32.81 21.54 -9.65
CA VAL A 831 -34.25 21.72 -9.90
C VAL A 831 -34.53 23.21 -9.99
N SER A 832 -35.34 23.65 -10.96
CA SER A 832 -35.69 25.08 -11.07
C SER A 832 -36.58 25.53 -9.91
N ASP A 833 -36.21 26.63 -9.26
CA ASP A 833 -36.96 27.20 -8.13
C ASP A 833 -38.21 27.99 -8.55
N ALA A 834 -38.88 28.64 -7.60
CA ALA A 834 -40.07 29.47 -7.84
C ALA A 834 -39.83 30.66 -8.78
N ASP A 835 -38.61 31.21 -8.80
CA ASP A 835 -38.14 32.22 -9.76
C ASP A 835 -37.58 31.57 -11.04
N GLY A 836 -37.75 30.25 -11.21
CA GLY A 836 -37.28 29.47 -12.36
C GLY A 836 -35.76 29.30 -12.41
N THR A 837 -35.02 29.59 -11.35
CA THR A 837 -33.55 29.60 -11.34
C THR A 837 -33.00 28.18 -11.40
N ILE A 838 -32.19 27.89 -12.41
CA ILE A 838 -31.39 26.66 -12.53
C ILE A 838 -30.00 27.03 -12.02
N LYS A 839 -29.60 26.52 -10.85
CA LYS A 839 -28.28 26.78 -10.28
C LYS A 839 -27.46 25.50 -10.10
N PHE A 840 -26.22 25.53 -10.58
CA PHE A 840 -25.17 24.57 -10.22
C PHE A 840 -24.03 25.33 -9.55
N ALA A 841 -23.65 24.91 -8.34
CA ALA A 841 -22.50 25.45 -7.60
C ALA A 841 -21.43 24.36 -7.45
N GLY A 842 -20.14 24.74 -7.38
CA GLY A 842 -19.06 23.75 -7.29
C GLY A 842 -18.74 23.06 -8.63
N LEU A 843 -18.95 23.73 -9.77
CA LEU A 843 -18.52 23.20 -11.07
C LEU A 843 -17.04 23.47 -11.27
N SER A 844 -16.21 22.42 -11.17
CA SER A 844 -14.79 22.52 -11.50
C SER A 844 -14.58 23.06 -12.92
N ALA A 845 -13.83 24.15 -13.07
CA ALA A 845 -13.28 24.61 -14.34
C ALA A 845 -11.93 23.94 -14.67
N GLY A 846 -11.54 22.92 -13.92
CA GLY A 846 -10.21 22.34 -13.93
C GLY A 846 -9.19 23.18 -13.14
N VAL A 847 -7.92 22.90 -13.38
CA VAL A 847 -6.81 23.38 -12.56
C VAL A 847 -6.14 24.64 -13.13
N LEU A 848 -6.12 25.71 -12.34
CA LEU A 848 -5.52 27.00 -12.71
C LEU A 848 -4.07 27.11 -12.22
N LYS A 849 -3.14 26.41 -12.90
CA LYS A 849 -1.69 26.41 -12.60
C LYS A 849 -1.14 27.84 -12.49
N THR A 850 -0.13 28.07 -11.65
CA THR A 850 0.44 29.42 -11.36
C THR A 850 0.76 30.23 -12.61
N ASN A 851 1.36 29.57 -13.61
CA ASN A 851 1.82 30.18 -14.87
C ASN A 851 0.74 30.26 -15.96
N LYS A 852 -0.43 29.64 -15.77
CA LYS A 852 -1.56 29.69 -16.71
C LYS A 852 -2.53 30.78 -16.30
N HIS A 853 -2.85 31.66 -17.25
CA HIS A 853 -3.86 32.69 -17.05
C HIS A 853 -5.30 32.16 -17.15
N GLN A 854 -5.58 31.01 -17.76
CA GLN A 854 -6.95 30.51 -17.92
C GLN A 854 -7.04 28.99 -17.82
N THR A 855 -8.15 28.49 -17.28
CA THR A 855 -8.60 27.09 -17.36
C THR A 855 -10.09 27.03 -17.73
N SER A 856 -10.53 25.91 -18.32
CA SER A 856 -11.94 25.66 -18.59
C SER A 856 -12.28 24.18 -18.72
N LYS A 857 -13.43 23.78 -18.17
CA LYS A 857 -14.04 22.45 -18.35
C LYS A 857 -15.37 22.58 -19.08
N THR A 858 -15.71 21.54 -19.86
CA THR A 858 -16.98 21.46 -20.60
C THR A 858 -17.85 20.37 -19.99
N TYR A 859 -19.14 20.68 -19.86
CA TYR A 859 -20.21 19.81 -19.40
C TYR A 859 -21.35 19.82 -20.43
N TYR A 860 -22.18 18.78 -20.44
CA TYR A 860 -23.39 18.70 -21.25
C TYR A 860 -24.61 18.61 -20.34
N MET A 861 -25.62 19.43 -20.57
CA MET A 861 -26.80 19.58 -19.73
C MET A 861 -28.05 19.06 -20.43
N LYS A 862 -28.90 18.36 -19.69
CA LYS A 862 -30.25 17.97 -20.11
C LYS A 862 -31.29 18.34 -19.05
N GLU A 863 -32.51 18.63 -19.50
CA GLU A 863 -33.69 18.54 -18.64
C GLU A 863 -34.10 17.06 -18.58
N VAL A 864 -33.96 16.45 -17.41
CA VAL A 864 -34.24 15.02 -17.19
C VAL A 864 -35.67 14.76 -16.72
N GLN A 865 -36.37 15.79 -16.24
CA GLN A 865 -37.78 15.74 -15.88
C GLN A 865 -38.42 17.12 -15.99
N ALA A 866 -39.46 17.24 -16.83
CA ALA A 866 -40.28 18.45 -16.89
C ALA A 866 -41.36 18.49 -15.79
N PRO A 867 -41.86 19.68 -15.42
CA PRO A 867 -42.97 19.83 -14.47
C PRO A 867 -44.31 19.34 -15.05
N THR A 868 -45.28 19.08 -14.17
CA THR A 868 -46.66 18.74 -14.55
C THR A 868 -47.25 19.76 -15.54
N GLY A 869 -47.81 19.27 -16.64
CA GLY A 869 -48.34 20.09 -17.74
C GLY A 869 -47.31 20.44 -18.83
N TYR A 870 -46.06 19.98 -18.75
CA TYR A 870 -44.99 20.26 -19.71
C TYR A 870 -44.34 18.98 -20.27
N VAL A 871 -43.59 19.12 -21.36
CA VAL A 871 -42.89 18.01 -22.04
C VAL A 871 -41.44 17.90 -21.55
N THR A 872 -40.96 16.70 -21.24
CA THR A 872 -39.52 16.48 -21.02
C THR A 872 -38.82 16.40 -22.40
N PRO A 873 -37.87 17.31 -22.72
CA PRO A 873 -37.29 17.38 -24.06
C PRO A 873 -36.15 16.37 -24.22
N GLU A 874 -36.50 15.14 -24.63
CA GLU A 874 -35.62 13.97 -24.55
C GLU A 874 -34.31 14.09 -25.34
N ASN A 875 -34.25 14.90 -26.41
CA ASN A 875 -33.04 15.09 -27.23
C ASN A 875 -32.46 16.51 -27.14
N ALA A 876 -33.00 17.38 -26.27
CA ALA A 876 -32.39 18.68 -26.02
C ALA A 876 -31.11 18.53 -25.19
N ILE A 877 -29.98 18.96 -25.77
CA ILE A 877 -28.67 18.96 -25.13
C ILE A 877 -28.07 20.37 -25.27
N TRP A 878 -27.66 20.93 -24.14
CA TRP A 878 -26.91 22.18 -24.07
C TRP A 878 -25.49 21.90 -23.61
N LYS A 879 -24.51 22.65 -24.12
CA LYS A 879 -23.11 22.58 -23.70
C LYS A 879 -22.82 23.73 -22.74
N LEU A 880 -22.44 23.41 -21.51
CA LEU A 880 -22.06 24.34 -20.46
C LEU A 880 -20.53 24.37 -20.34
N VAL A 881 -19.90 25.50 -20.64
CA VAL A 881 -18.46 25.71 -20.48
C VAL A 881 -18.21 26.55 -19.23
N ALA A 882 -17.61 25.94 -18.21
CA ALA A 882 -17.14 26.62 -17.00
C ALA A 882 -15.69 27.09 -17.23
N LYS A 883 -15.40 28.35 -16.91
CA LYS A 883 -14.08 28.98 -17.11
C LYS A 883 -13.64 29.77 -15.89
N ALA A 884 -12.34 29.76 -15.64
CA ALA A 884 -11.68 30.61 -14.66
C ALA A 884 -10.43 31.27 -15.27
N GLU A 885 -10.21 32.55 -14.96
CA GLU A 885 -9.12 33.35 -15.54
C GLU A 885 -8.42 34.20 -14.46
N ARG A 886 -7.08 34.10 -14.36
CA ARG A 886 -6.27 34.86 -13.39
C ARG A 886 -5.81 36.19 -14.01
N ILE A 887 -6.49 37.26 -13.63
CA ILE A 887 -6.28 38.65 -14.09
C ILE A 887 -5.80 39.49 -12.90
N ASP A 888 -4.64 40.13 -13.03
CA ASP A 888 -4.01 40.97 -11.98
C ASP A 888 -3.95 40.31 -10.58
N GLY A 889 -3.77 38.99 -10.54
CA GLY A 889 -3.69 38.18 -9.32
C GLY A 889 -5.04 37.76 -8.73
N LYS A 890 -6.17 38.28 -9.23
CA LYS A 890 -7.52 37.80 -8.91
C LYS A 890 -7.95 36.73 -9.90
N VAL A 891 -8.70 35.74 -9.43
CA VAL A 891 -9.39 34.77 -10.32
C VAL A 891 -10.81 35.27 -10.59
N GLU A 892 -11.14 35.43 -11.87
CA GLU A 892 -12.49 35.74 -12.35
C GLU A 892 -13.15 34.49 -12.94
N HIS A 893 -14.45 34.30 -12.67
CA HIS A 893 -15.20 33.12 -13.09
C HIS A 893 -16.17 33.49 -14.23
N THR A 894 -16.40 32.57 -15.17
CA THR A 894 -17.40 32.75 -16.23
C THR A 894 -17.95 31.41 -16.69
N SER A 895 -19.27 31.28 -16.72
CA SER A 895 -19.97 30.14 -17.31
C SER A 895 -20.73 30.55 -18.58
N VAL A 896 -20.70 29.72 -19.62
CA VAL A 896 -21.40 29.96 -20.89
C VAL A 896 -22.21 28.73 -21.28
N LEU A 897 -23.50 28.89 -21.53
CA LEU A 897 -24.38 27.84 -22.05
C LEU A 897 -24.65 28.04 -23.55
N THR A 898 -24.47 26.99 -24.33
CA THR A 898 -24.65 26.94 -25.80
C THR A 898 -25.65 25.83 -26.15
N ALA A 899 -26.57 26.06 -27.08
CA ALA A 899 -27.46 25.01 -27.59
C ALA A 899 -26.73 24.11 -28.61
N VAL A 900 -26.79 22.78 -28.44
CA VAL A 900 -26.10 21.81 -29.33
C VAL A 900 -27.07 21.23 -30.35
N THR A 901 -28.10 20.54 -29.88
CA THR A 901 -29.11 19.91 -30.73
C THR A 901 -30.17 20.90 -31.19
N ASP A 902 -30.87 20.61 -32.29
CA ASP A 902 -31.87 21.52 -32.84
C ASP A 902 -33.06 21.72 -31.89
N GLU A 903 -33.47 20.66 -31.17
CA GLU A 903 -34.46 20.74 -30.07
C GLU A 903 -34.01 21.71 -28.96
N ALA A 904 -32.71 21.70 -28.61
CA ALA A 904 -32.16 22.65 -27.64
C ALA A 904 -32.17 24.10 -28.14
N LYS A 905 -31.93 24.34 -29.44
CA LYS A 905 -32.00 25.68 -30.06
C LYS A 905 -33.43 26.20 -30.07
N GLU A 906 -34.38 25.38 -30.51
CA GLU A 906 -35.81 25.73 -30.50
C GLU A 906 -36.31 26.04 -29.08
N LEU A 907 -35.79 25.36 -28.05
CA LEU A 907 -36.12 25.61 -26.65
C LEU A 907 -35.31 26.73 -25.97
N SER A 908 -34.29 27.29 -26.63
CA SER A 908 -33.43 28.32 -26.05
C SER A 908 -33.99 29.73 -26.17
N ILE A 909 -33.54 30.61 -25.27
CA ILE A 909 -33.84 32.04 -25.26
C ILE A 909 -32.53 32.81 -25.09
N GLY A 910 -32.19 33.65 -26.08
CA GLY A 910 -30.91 34.36 -26.13
C GLY A 910 -30.31 34.23 -27.52
N ASP A 911 -29.00 33.97 -27.54
CA ASP A 911 -28.27 33.51 -28.72
C ASP A 911 -28.07 31.98 -28.61
N ASP A 912 -27.95 31.25 -29.71
CA ASP A 912 -27.65 29.80 -29.66
C ASP A 912 -26.27 29.55 -29.02
N GLU A 913 -25.29 30.45 -29.25
CA GLU A 913 -23.98 30.38 -28.60
C GLU A 913 -24.01 30.84 -27.13
N LYS A 914 -25.05 31.61 -26.73
CA LYS A 914 -25.20 32.20 -25.39
C LYS A 914 -26.66 32.18 -24.93
N VAL A 915 -27.09 31.02 -24.49
CA VAL A 915 -28.44 30.75 -23.96
C VAL A 915 -28.58 31.40 -22.59
N THR A 916 -29.60 32.24 -22.43
CA THR A 916 -29.89 33.01 -21.19
C THR A 916 -31.04 32.43 -20.39
N ALA A 917 -31.97 31.73 -21.06
CA ALA A 917 -33.02 30.94 -20.44
C ALA A 917 -33.43 29.79 -21.38
N ILE A 918 -34.04 28.76 -20.81
CA ILE A 918 -34.63 27.61 -21.51
C ILE A 918 -36.13 27.67 -21.29
N LYS A 919 -36.95 27.62 -22.36
CA LYS A 919 -38.41 27.48 -22.25
C LYS A 919 -38.80 26.00 -22.06
N ASN A 920 -40.08 25.71 -21.84
CA ASN A 920 -40.61 24.35 -21.98
C ASN A 920 -41.86 24.40 -22.88
N GLU A 921 -42.19 23.30 -23.55
CA GLU A 921 -43.42 23.15 -24.32
C GLU A 921 -44.56 22.67 -23.41
N ASN A 922 -45.77 23.18 -23.62
CA ASN A 922 -46.95 22.68 -22.92
C ASN A 922 -47.26 21.26 -23.40
N ALA A 923 -47.31 20.28 -22.49
CA ALA A 923 -47.86 18.98 -22.83
C ALA A 923 -49.35 19.12 -23.16
N LYS A 924 -49.80 18.39 -24.18
CA LYS A 924 -51.23 18.36 -24.52
C LYS A 924 -52.01 17.71 -23.35
N PRO A 925 -53.24 18.15 -23.08
CA PRO A 925 -54.03 17.52 -22.02
C PRO A 925 -54.29 16.04 -22.33
N GLY A 926 -54.35 15.25 -21.27
CA GLY A 926 -55.00 13.95 -21.31
C GLY A 926 -56.47 14.08 -20.94
N LYS A 927 -57.14 12.94 -20.80
CA LYS A 927 -58.56 12.86 -20.44
C LYS A 927 -58.81 11.90 -19.28
N LEU A 928 -59.78 12.24 -18.45
CA LEU A 928 -60.35 11.35 -17.45
C LEU A 928 -61.80 11.01 -17.82
N LYS A 929 -62.18 9.74 -17.67
CA LYS A 929 -63.55 9.25 -17.88
C LYS A 929 -64.01 8.40 -16.70
N ILE A 930 -64.90 8.95 -15.87
CA ILE A 930 -65.49 8.22 -14.75
C ILE A 930 -66.63 7.37 -15.28
N THR A 931 -66.72 6.12 -14.83
CA THR A 931 -67.73 5.16 -15.24
C THR A 931 -68.39 4.55 -14.01
N LYS A 932 -69.72 4.57 -13.97
CA LYS A 932 -70.52 4.02 -12.88
C LYS A 932 -71.35 2.85 -13.37
N LYS A 933 -71.24 1.71 -12.70
CA LYS A 933 -72.11 0.54 -12.86
C LYS A 933 -73.00 0.41 -11.63
N LEU A 934 -74.29 0.13 -11.87
CA LEU A 934 -75.29 -0.13 -10.86
C LEU A 934 -75.91 -1.51 -11.13
N ASP A 935 -75.64 -2.47 -10.25
CA ASP A 935 -76.00 -3.88 -10.48
C ASP A 935 -77.47 -4.19 -10.17
N SER A 936 -78.00 -3.66 -9.07
CA SER A 936 -79.45 -3.66 -8.81
C SER A 936 -79.94 -2.29 -8.30
N TYR A 937 -81.22 -2.03 -8.49
CA TYR A 937 -81.82 -0.69 -8.37
C TYR A 937 -83.18 -0.75 -7.66
N TYR A 938 -83.37 0.14 -6.69
CA TYR A 938 -84.60 0.20 -5.91
C TYR A 938 -85.73 0.91 -6.67
N LYS A 939 -86.53 0.12 -7.39
CA LYS A 939 -87.48 0.59 -8.41
C LYS A 939 -88.58 1.54 -7.90
N THR A 940 -88.87 1.55 -6.61
CA THR A 940 -89.84 2.46 -5.95
C THR A 940 -89.20 3.68 -5.29
N GLY A 941 -87.86 3.80 -5.28
CA GLY A 941 -87.15 4.91 -4.64
C GLY A 941 -86.98 6.18 -5.49
N GLY A 942 -87.18 6.09 -6.82
CA GLY A 942 -86.87 7.18 -7.75
C GLY A 942 -85.39 7.20 -8.15
N THR A 943 -84.92 8.33 -8.70
CA THR A 943 -83.58 8.46 -9.27
C THR A 943 -82.48 8.22 -8.23
N ALA A 944 -81.57 7.28 -8.54
CA ALA A 944 -80.36 7.04 -7.77
C ALA A 944 -79.21 7.88 -8.33
N THR A 945 -78.87 8.98 -7.65
CA THR A 945 -77.74 9.84 -7.99
C THR A 945 -76.48 9.41 -7.26
N PHE A 946 -75.38 9.25 -7.99
CA PHE A 946 -74.02 9.07 -7.45
C PHE A 946 -73.21 10.31 -7.77
N VAL A 947 -72.38 10.80 -6.85
CA VAL A 947 -71.55 12.00 -7.06
C VAL A 947 -70.08 11.68 -6.83
N PHE A 948 -69.27 12.03 -7.83
CA PHE A 948 -67.83 11.84 -7.82
C PHE A 948 -67.13 13.19 -7.71
N GLU A 949 -66.31 13.38 -6.68
CA GLU A 949 -65.31 14.45 -6.66
C GLU A 949 -64.11 14.04 -7.51
N VAL A 950 -63.55 15.00 -8.25
CA VAL A 950 -62.28 14.89 -8.98
C VAL A 950 -61.37 16.00 -8.48
N TYR A 951 -60.28 15.60 -7.82
CA TYR A 951 -59.31 16.50 -7.20
C TYR A 951 -57.91 16.31 -7.79
N TYR A 952 -57.24 17.39 -8.17
CA TYR A 952 -55.84 17.36 -8.62
C TYR A 952 -55.13 18.71 -8.38
N LYS A 953 -53.79 18.70 -8.43
CA LYS A 953 -52.94 19.89 -8.37
C LYS A 953 -52.11 20.06 -9.64
N VAL A 954 -51.80 21.30 -10.00
CA VAL A 954 -50.82 21.65 -11.04
C VAL A 954 -49.97 22.81 -10.52
N GLY A 955 -48.74 22.51 -10.09
CA GLY A 955 -47.96 23.46 -9.28
C GLY A 955 -48.73 23.83 -8.01
N ASN A 956 -48.89 25.13 -7.75
CA ASN A 956 -49.63 25.66 -6.62
C ASN A 956 -51.15 25.81 -6.86
N ASP A 957 -51.66 25.55 -8.05
CA ASP A 957 -53.10 25.63 -8.36
C ASP A 957 -53.81 24.31 -8.00
N GLU A 958 -54.85 24.39 -7.17
CA GLU A 958 -55.70 23.25 -6.78
C GLU A 958 -57.05 23.27 -7.51
N PHE A 959 -57.51 22.09 -7.94
CA PHE A 959 -58.76 21.90 -8.65
C PHE A 959 -59.59 20.82 -7.95
N SER A 960 -60.82 21.14 -7.52
CA SER A 960 -61.87 20.17 -7.19
C SER A 960 -63.12 20.47 -8.01
N ASN A 961 -63.69 19.42 -8.63
CA ASN A 961 -64.97 19.48 -9.34
C ASN A 961 -65.82 18.24 -9.05
N VAL A 962 -67.14 18.39 -9.02
CA VAL A 962 -68.08 17.29 -8.72
C VAL A 962 -68.93 16.90 -9.93
N TYR A 963 -69.03 15.60 -10.18
CA TYR A 963 -69.67 15.00 -11.35
C TYR A 963 -70.80 14.04 -10.92
N PRO A 964 -72.08 14.41 -11.07
CA PRO A 964 -73.20 13.53 -10.76
C PRO A 964 -73.53 12.57 -11.91
N LEU A 965 -73.90 11.33 -11.58
CA LEU A 965 -74.45 10.34 -12.51
C LEU A 965 -75.76 9.75 -11.96
N ASP A 966 -76.87 10.01 -12.67
CA ASP A 966 -78.23 9.61 -12.30
C ASP A 966 -78.65 8.27 -12.92
N PHE A 967 -79.28 7.39 -12.13
CA PHE A 967 -79.80 6.09 -12.58
C PHE A 967 -81.30 5.94 -12.26
N THR A 968 -82.05 5.40 -13.21
CA THR A 968 -83.49 5.08 -13.07
C THR A 968 -83.81 3.61 -13.33
N ASN A 969 -82.76 2.81 -13.59
CA ASN A 969 -82.72 1.36 -13.80
C ASN A 969 -81.26 0.89 -13.53
N PRO A 970 -80.99 -0.41 -13.35
CA PRO A 970 -79.63 -0.95 -13.37
C PRO A 970 -78.92 -0.73 -14.71
N GLY A 971 -77.60 -0.80 -14.72
CA GLY A 971 -76.77 -0.66 -15.93
C GLY A 971 -75.51 0.18 -15.70
N THR A 972 -74.89 0.63 -16.79
CA THR A 972 -73.65 1.42 -16.76
C THR A 972 -73.84 2.79 -17.41
N LYS A 973 -73.27 3.83 -16.81
CA LYS A 973 -73.12 5.18 -17.39
C LYS A 973 -71.68 5.68 -17.22
N SER A 974 -71.30 6.71 -17.97
CA SER A 974 -70.03 7.42 -17.79
C SER A 974 -70.27 8.92 -17.79
N THR A 975 -69.31 9.67 -17.27
CA THR A 975 -69.17 11.11 -17.56
C THR A 975 -68.81 11.32 -19.03
N GLU A 976 -68.93 12.56 -19.48
CA GLU A 976 -68.14 13.04 -20.61
C GLU A 976 -66.63 12.97 -20.29
N GLU A 977 -65.78 13.13 -21.30
CA GLU A 977 -64.33 13.13 -21.11
C GLU A 977 -63.88 14.47 -20.53
N ILE A 978 -63.30 14.42 -19.34
CA ILE A 978 -62.78 15.58 -18.61
C ILE A 978 -61.35 15.79 -19.06
N GLU A 979 -61.05 16.92 -19.73
CA GLU A 979 -59.67 17.27 -20.08
C GLU A 979 -58.89 17.68 -18.82
N ILE A 980 -57.72 17.08 -18.60
CA ILE A 980 -56.84 17.32 -17.45
C ILE A 980 -55.38 17.41 -17.94
N PRO A 981 -54.55 18.33 -17.43
CA PRO A 981 -53.13 18.42 -17.81
C PRO A 981 -52.36 17.10 -17.64
N ALA A 982 -51.48 16.80 -18.59
CA ALA A 982 -50.62 15.63 -18.52
C ALA A 982 -49.63 15.70 -17.35
N GLY A 983 -49.32 14.55 -16.76
CA GLY A 983 -48.53 14.41 -15.54
C GLY A 983 -49.32 14.64 -14.25
N ALA A 984 -50.56 15.14 -14.30
CA ALA A 984 -51.34 15.39 -13.10
C ALA A 984 -51.74 14.08 -12.41
N GLU A 985 -51.44 13.96 -11.11
CA GLU A 985 -52.07 12.97 -10.25
C GLU A 985 -53.49 13.42 -9.89
N VAL A 986 -54.48 12.60 -10.25
CA VAL A 986 -55.89 12.88 -10.02
C VAL A 986 -56.45 11.88 -9.04
N THR A 987 -57.07 12.39 -7.98
CA THR A 987 -57.84 11.64 -6.99
C THR A 987 -59.32 11.71 -7.37
N ILE A 988 -60.01 10.57 -7.40
CA ILE A 988 -61.45 10.49 -7.69
C ILE A 988 -62.14 9.81 -6.50
N THR A 989 -63.13 10.47 -5.91
CA THR A 989 -63.81 10.00 -4.68
C THR A 989 -65.32 9.95 -4.87
N GLU A 990 -65.97 8.83 -4.55
CA GLU A 990 -67.44 8.74 -4.53
C GLU A 990 -68.00 9.33 -3.23
N ILE A 991 -68.11 10.67 -3.21
CA ILE A 991 -68.57 11.44 -2.05
C ILE A 991 -70.07 11.25 -1.74
N TYR A 992 -70.87 10.77 -2.69
CA TYR A 992 -72.27 10.39 -2.46
C TYR A 992 -72.68 9.14 -3.24
N ASP A 993 -73.28 8.17 -2.56
CA ASP A 993 -73.58 6.82 -3.06
C ASP A 993 -75.08 6.54 -3.22
N GLY A 994 -75.95 7.55 -3.18
CA GLY A 994 -77.40 7.37 -3.29
C GLY A 994 -78.10 6.85 -2.02
N ALA A 995 -77.38 6.70 -0.89
CA ALA A 995 -77.84 6.31 0.45
C ALA A 995 -78.49 4.91 0.61
N THR A 996 -79.08 4.37 -0.46
CA THR A 996 -79.70 3.02 -0.54
C THR A 996 -78.80 1.99 -1.21
N TYR A 997 -77.58 2.38 -1.60
CA TYR A 997 -76.62 1.51 -2.28
C TYR A 997 -75.36 1.30 -1.42
N LYS A 998 -74.47 0.42 -1.88
CA LYS A 998 -73.14 0.21 -1.31
C LYS A 998 -72.14 0.09 -2.47
N LEU A 999 -70.98 0.74 -2.34
CA LEU A 999 -69.83 0.51 -3.22
C LEU A 999 -69.31 -0.92 -3.02
N THR A 1000 -69.22 -1.68 -4.11
CA THR A 1000 -68.77 -3.08 -4.12
C THR A 1000 -67.39 -3.23 -4.76
N LYS A 1001 -67.04 -2.38 -5.74
CA LYS A 1001 -65.76 -2.41 -6.45
C LYS A 1001 -65.37 -1.04 -7.01
N ILE A 1002 -64.07 -0.78 -7.05
CA ILE A 1002 -63.44 0.26 -7.86
C ILE A 1002 -62.42 -0.41 -8.78
N ASP A 1003 -62.27 0.09 -10.00
CA ASP A 1003 -61.28 -0.34 -11.01
C ASP A 1003 -60.65 0.92 -11.62
N ALA A 1004 -59.37 1.14 -11.33
CA ALA A 1004 -58.59 2.31 -11.78
C ALA A 1004 -57.55 1.96 -12.87
N GLY A 1005 -57.64 0.77 -13.49
CA GLY A 1005 -56.64 0.29 -14.43
C GLY A 1005 -55.27 0.12 -13.76
N THR A 1006 -54.30 0.98 -14.12
CA THR A 1006 -52.95 1.03 -13.51
C THR A 1006 -52.87 1.97 -12.30
N GLY A 1007 -53.97 2.60 -11.89
CA GLY A 1007 -54.05 3.46 -10.72
C GLY A 1007 -54.17 2.70 -9.40
N SER A 1008 -54.08 3.42 -8.28
CA SER A 1008 -54.31 2.88 -6.93
C SER A 1008 -55.77 3.08 -6.49
N VAL A 1009 -56.21 2.26 -5.53
CA VAL A 1009 -57.61 2.16 -5.08
C VAL A 1009 -57.67 2.04 -3.56
N ASP A 1010 -58.56 2.80 -2.94
CA ASP A 1010 -58.94 2.68 -1.53
C ASP A 1010 -60.47 2.51 -1.45
N LEU A 1011 -60.90 1.26 -1.21
CA LEU A 1011 -62.31 0.89 -1.20
C LEU A 1011 -63.06 1.37 0.06
N GLU A 1012 -62.36 1.65 1.18
CA GLU A 1012 -62.99 2.15 2.40
C GLU A 1012 -63.24 3.66 2.30
N LYS A 1013 -62.27 4.41 1.74
CA LYS A 1013 -62.42 5.85 1.44
C LYS A 1013 -63.19 6.12 0.14
N LYS A 1014 -63.66 5.07 -0.56
CA LYS A 1014 -64.39 5.14 -1.84
C LYS A 1014 -63.62 5.90 -2.93
N LEU A 1015 -62.31 5.69 -3.00
CA LEU A 1015 -61.35 6.56 -3.66
C LEU A 1015 -60.46 5.79 -4.66
N ALA A 1016 -60.08 6.46 -5.75
CA ALA A 1016 -59.05 6.02 -6.70
C ALA A 1016 -58.03 7.14 -6.95
N LYS A 1017 -56.80 6.79 -7.34
CA LYS A 1017 -55.82 7.73 -7.89
C LYS A 1017 -55.28 7.24 -9.24
N VAL A 1018 -55.19 8.15 -10.21
CA VAL A 1018 -54.61 7.90 -11.54
C VAL A 1018 -53.74 9.08 -11.98
N THR A 1019 -52.62 8.80 -12.64
CA THR A 1019 -51.84 9.82 -13.35
C THR A 1019 -52.39 10.01 -14.76
N ILE A 1020 -52.57 11.24 -15.21
CA ILE A 1020 -53.06 11.56 -16.54
C ILE A 1020 -51.89 11.64 -17.52
N LYS A 1021 -52.00 10.98 -18.67
CA LYS A 1021 -50.99 11.04 -19.74
C LYS A 1021 -51.48 11.91 -20.91
N SER A 1022 -50.55 12.56 -21.62
CA SER A 1022 -50.83 13.38 -22.81
C SER A 1022 -51.61 12.59 -23.87
N GLU A 1023 -52.69 13.17 -24.40
CA GLU A 1023 -53.57 12.63 -25.46
C GLU A 1023 -54.28 11.27 -25.16
N GLU A 1024 -53.91 10.53 -24.12
CA GLU A 1024 -54.60 9.32 -23.67
C GLU A 1024 -55.87 9.63 -22.83
N THR A 1025 -56.76 8.62 -22.70
CA THR A 1025 -57.95 8.69 -21.82
C THR A 1025 -57.86 7.67 -20.70
N SER A 1026 -57.57 8.13 -19.49
CA SER A 1026 -57.63 7.35 -18.25
C SER A 1026 -59.10 7.07 -17.88
N GLN A 1027 -59.46 5.81 -17.63
CA GLN A 1027 -60.81 5.42 -17.22
C GLN A 1027 -60.80 4.83 -15.81
N VAL A 1028 -61.64 5.39 -14.93
CA VAL A 1028 -61.89 4.86 -13.58
C VAL A 1028 -63.34 4.37 -13.50
N LYS A 1029 -63.56 3.18 -12.95
CA LYS A 1029 -64.87 2.55 -12.85
C LYS A 1029 -65.24 2.31 -11.38
N PHE A 1030 -66.47 2.65 -11.01
CA PHE A 1030 -67.07 2.40 -9.70
C PHE A 1030 -68.30 1.52 -9.88
N GLU A 1031 -68.48 0.49 -9.06
CA GLU A 1031 -69.59 -0.46 -9.14
C GLU A 1031 -70.34 -0.49 -7.79
N ASN A 1032 -71.65 -0.19 -7.80
CA ASN A 1032 -72.50 -0.27 -6.62
C ASN A 1032 -73.64 -1.27 -6.81
N ASP A 1033 -74.10 -1.80 -5.68
CA ASP A 1033 -75.30 -2.63 -5.58
C ASP A 1033 -76.27 -2.09 -4.52
N TYR A 1034 -77.55 -2.45 -4.60
CA TYR A 1034 -78.58 -2.04 -3.63
C TYR A 1034 -78.34 -2.70 -2.28
N ASN A 1035 -78.31 -1.91 -1.20
CA ASN A 1035 -77.91 -2.37 0.13
C ASN A 1035 -79.04 -3.05 0.93
N GLY A 1036 -80.21 -3.29 0.31
CA GLY A 1036 -81.34 -4.02 0.90
C GLY A 1036 -82.21 -3.20 1.87
N LYS A 1037 -82.01 -1.88 1.97
CA LYS A 1037 -82.73 -1.02 2.92
C LYS A 1037 -83.75 -0.10 2.23
N ASP A 1038 -85.04 -0.35 2.49
CA ASP A 1038 -86.12 0.55 2.10
C ASP A 1038 -86.16 1.78 3.02
N ILE A 1039 -85.70 2.93 2.52
CA ILE A 1039 -85.87 4.22 3.21
C ILE A 1039 -87.25 4.79 2.87
N PHE A 1040 -88.27 4.47 3.68
CA PHE A 1040 -89.60 5.07 3.58
C PHE A 1040 -89.66 6.51 4.12
N GLN A 1041 -88.86 7.40 3.52
CA GLN A 1041 -89.00 8.86 3.57
C GLN A 1041 -88.14 9.51 2.48
N SER A 1042 -88.67 10.55 1.86
CA SER A 1042 -88.02 11.28 0.77
C SER A 1042 -86.84 12.12 1.29
N ILE A 1043 -85.61 11.61 1.17
CA ILE A 1043 -84.40 12.39 1.40
C ILE A 1043 -84.21 13.35 0.22
N SER A 1044 -84.72 14.58 0.34
CA SER A 1044 -84.42 15.65 -0.61
C SER A 1044 -83.02 16.21 -0.35
N ILE A 1045 -82.08 15.95 -1.26
CA ILE A 1045 -80.75 16.58 -1.22
C ILE A 1045 -80.90 18.04 -1.66
N THR A 1046 -80.82 18.97 -0.71
CA THR A 1046 -80.65 20.39 -1.01
C THR A 1046 -79.18 20.66 -1.28
N ASN A 1047 -78.75 20.62 -2.54
CA ASN A 1047 -77.40 21.04 -2.92
C ASN A 1047 -77.24 22.55 -2.66
N VAL A 1048 -76.64 22.90 -1.51
CA VAL A 1048 -76.13 24.24 -1.24
C VAL A 1048 -74.83 24.41 -2.03
N PHE A 1049 -74.96 24.75 -3.31
CA PHE A 1049 -73.83 25.25 -4.09
C PHE A 1049 -73.47 26.66 -3.59
N GLU A 1050 -72.56 26.75 -2.62
CA GLU A 1050 -71.77 27.97 -2.42
C GLU A 1050 -70.91 28.20 -3.66
N LYS A 1051 -71.51 28.83 -4.66
CA LYS A 1051 -70.81 29.24 -5.86
C LYS A 1051 -69.85 30.36 -5.44
N VAL A 1052 -68.54 30.09 -5.43
CA VAL A 1052 -67.47 31.10 -5.18
C VAL A 1052 -67.30 32.05 -6.38
N GLN A 1053 -68.44 32.53 -6.89
CA GLN A 1053 -68.56 33.48 -7.99
C GLN A 1053 -68.11 34.89 -7.57
N GLN A 1054 -68.01 35.17 -6.26
CA GLN A 1054 -67.46 36.44 -5.76
C GLN A 1054 -66.04 36.69 -6.26
N VAL A 1055 -65.25 35.64 -6.52
CA VAL A 1055 -63.92 35.76 -7.15
C VAL A 1055 -64.07 35.94 -8.67
N VAL A 1056 -64.77 35.05 -9.38
CA VAL A 1056 -64.81 35.07 -10.87
C VAL A 1056 -65.56 36.27 -11.43
N ASP A 1057 -66.71 36.66 -10.87
CA ASP A 1057 -67.44 37.84 -11.34
C ASP A 1057 -66.87 39.13 -10.75
N GLY A 1058 -66.26 39.09 -9.56
CA GLY A 1058 -65.47 40.19 -9.01
C GLY A 1058 -64.25 40.52 -9.89
N ILE A 1059 -63.54 39.50 -10.37
CA ILE A 1059 -62.45 39.63 -11.35
C ILE A 1059 -63.00 40.12 -12.68
N ARG A 1060 -64.08 39.53 -13.23
CA ARG A 1060 -64.66 39.99 -14.52
C ARG A 1060 -65.20 41.43 -14.46
N TYR A 1061 -65.67 41.90 -13.31
CA TYR A 1061 -66.03 43.30 -13.10
C TYR A 1061 -64.78 44.19 -13.09
N LYS A 1062 -63.78 43.86 -12.25
CA LYS A 1062 -62.52 44.62 -12.18
C LYS A 1062 -61.73 44.63 -13.50
N PHE A 1063 -61.74 43.55 -14.28
CA PHE A 1063 -61.13 43.49 -15.61
C PHE A 1063 -61.84 44.41 -16.62
N LYS A 1064 -63.17 44.55 -16.50
CA LYS A 1064 -63.96 45.48 -17.34
C LYS A 1064 -63.81 46.94 -16.92
N GLU A 1065 -63.53 47.23 -15.65
CA GLU A 1065 -63.15 48.57 -15.21
C GLU A 1065 -61.70 48.89 -15.57
N ALA A 1066 -60.74 47.97 -15.41
CA ALA A 1066 -59.36 48.16 -15.83
C ALA A 1066 -59.20 48.42 -17.35
N ILE A 1067 -60.07 47.82 -18.17
CA ILE A 1067 -60.11 48.06 -19.63
C ILE A 1067 -60.87 49.36 -20.00
N ARG A 1068 -61.54 50.03 -19.05
CA ARG A 1068 -62.21 51.33 -19.26
C ARG A 1068 -61.54 52.51 -18.56
N GLY A 1069 -60.86 52.31 -17.44
CA GLY A 1069 -60.07 53.30 -16.71
C GLY A 1069 -58.64 53.40 -17.23
N GLY A 1070 -58.48 53.87 -18.47
CA GLY A 1070 -57.16 54.06 -19.06
C GLY A 1070 -56.42 55.28 -18.50
N VAL A 1071 -55.08 55.19 -18.51
CA VAL A 1071 -54.11 56.28 -18.28
C VAL A 1071 -54.03 56.84 -16.86
N GLN A 1072 -53.12 56.28 -16.06
CA GLN A 1072 -51.88 56.99 -15.72
C GLN A 1072 -50.72 56.03 -15.42
#